data_AF-A0A8C0QJ01-F1
#
_entry.id   AF-A0A8C0QJ01-F1
#
_cell.length_a   1.000
_cell.length_b   1.000
_cell.length_c   1.000
_cell.angle_alpha   90.00
_cell.angle_beta   90.00
_cell.angle_gamma   90.00
#
_symmetry.space_group_name_H-M   'P 1'
#
loop_
_entity.id
_entity.type
_entity.pdbx_description
1 polymer ?
#
loop_
_entity_poly.entity_id
_entity_poly.type
_entity_poly.pdbx_seq_one_letter_code
_entity_poly.pdbx_strand_id
1 'polypeptide(L)'
;MWLAVLCSSEGTLTHAPLCDVHFQYRSINHRMDARSMWLYRLYYSNTCQWILSFTIFLILFLAFIETPSSLTSTADVRYRSPPWDPPCGLTESIEGLCLLVFVADVSVKSYLVGWAQFQKNLWLLAYMVVLVVSLMDWIVSLGLVCQEPLRIRRLLRPFFLMQNSSMMKKTLKCIRSSLPEMASVMLLLALHLCVFTMFGMLLFTGEKDHGQDRERLIYFRNLPEALTSLLVLLTTANNPDVMTPAYSRNRAYAIFFIVFTLIGSLFLMNLLTAIIYNQFRGYLMKSFQTSLFRRRLGARAAYEVLSKTAEGEAHPQRVGVKPQDFLQVLQKVQLDSAHKQAIVEKVCSYGDDLLSADEFQKLFNEFDKRVIKEHPPRPEYGSPFLQSAQFLFSHRYFDYLGNFIALGNLVSVSVFLVMDADVLPEDRDDFVLGILNCVFILYYVLELLLKVFALGLPGYLSYSSNLFDGLLTVVLLVLEISTLAVYRFPHPGWKPEMLGLLSLWDMARLVNMLIVFRFLRIIPSMKLMAVVASTILDLIKNMRAFGGILVVVYYVFAIMGINLFRGVVVAPPGNGSLAPDNSSAPCGSFEQLEYWANNFDDFAVVEALLCVVVAGVICHLGQPVFGSDSGDLSMWLRYVYTGTWD
;
A
#
# COMPACT_ATOMS: atom_id res chain seq x y z
N MET A 1 15.26 44.09 -7.11
CA MET A 1 16.11 43.42 -6.10
C MET A 1 16.27 41.92 -6.36
N TRP A 2 15.21 41.15 -6.66
CA TRP A 2 15.27 39.72 -7.05
C TRP A 2 16.00 39.41 -8.37
N LEU A 3 16.16 40.41 -9.25
CA LEU A 3 16.86 40.30 -10.53
C LEU A 3 18.32 40.77 -10.49
N ALA A 4 18.73 41.48 -9.44
CA ALA A 4 20.05 42.14 -9.38
C ALA A 4 21.19 41.20 -8.94
N VAL A 5 20.87 40.05 -8.33
CA VAL A 5 21.86 39.06 -7.89
C VAL A 5 22.18 38.02 -8.98
N LEU A 6 21.42 38.01 -10.09
CA LEU A 6 21.63 37.12 -11.24
C LEU A 6 22.80 37.55 -12.16
N CYS A 7 23.32 38.77 -11.99
CA CYS A 7 24.26 39.38 -12.94
C CYS A 7 25.71 39.49 -12.44
N SER A 8 26.03 39.03 -11.22
CA SER A 8 27.38 39.16 -10.68
C SER A 8 28.10 37.81 -10.63
N SER A 9 29.00 37.65 -11.61
CA SER A 9 30.12 36.71 -11.74
C SER A 9 29.83 35.20 -11.87
N GLU A 10 30.40 34.65 -12.95
CA GLU A 10 30.56 33.24 -13.34
C GLU A 10 29.38 32.57 -14.05
N GLY A 11 29.42 32.70 -15.39
CA GLY A 11 28.52 32.06 -16.32
C GLY A 11 28.59 30.53 -16.30
N THR A 12 27.48 29.93 -16.75
CA THR A 12 27.26 28.50 -17.09
C THR A 12 26.88 27.52 -15.98
N LEU A 13 27.02 27.82 -14.68
CA LEU A 13 26.71 26.86 -13.59
C LEU A 13 25.32 27.04 -12.94
N THR A 14 24.67 28.17 -13.15
CA THR A 14 23.43 28.58 -12.45
C THR A 14 22.12 28.16 -13.14
N HIS A 15 22.15 27.69 -14.39
CA HIS A 15 20.92 27.48 -15.20
C HIS A 15 20.32 26.06 -15.19
N ALA A 16 21.14 25.01 -14.98
CA ALA A 16 20.67 23.63 -14.88
C ALA A 16 19.61 23.34 -13.77
N PRO A 17 19.64 23.97 -12.58
CA PRO A 17 18.72 23.61 -11.51
C PRO A 17 17.28 24.08 -11.75
N LEU A 18 17.04 25.11 -12.57
CA LEU A 18 15.68 25.52 -12.96
C LEU A 18 14.98 24.48 -13.84
N CYS A 19 15.74 23.80 -14.71
CA CYS A 19 15.25 22.68 -15.50
C CYS A 19 14.99 21.44 -14.62
N ASP A 20 15.88 21.08 -13.68
CA ASP A 20 15.63 19.96 -12.75
C ASP A 20 14.43 20.19 -11.81
N VAL A 21 14.22 21.43 -11.35
CA VAL A 21 13.05 21.85 -10.56
C VAL A 21 11.74 21.68 -11.36
N HIS A 22 11.80 21.89 -12.67
CA HIS A 22 10.69 21.71 -13.61
C HIS A 22 10.29 20.24 -13.76
N PHE A 23 11.25 19.31 -13.79
CA PHE A 23 10.96 17.87 -13.93
C PHE A 23 10.31 17.24 -12.70
N GLN A 24 10.45 17.85 -11.52
CA GLN A 24 9.96 17.29 -10.25
C GLN A 24 8.83 18.12 -9.59
N TYR A 25 8.21 19.06 -10.33
CA TYR A 25 7.07 19.88 -9.89
C TYR A 25 7.29 20.66 -8.58
N ARG A 26 8.52 21.18 -8.35
CA ARG A 26 8.90 21.85 -7.10
C ARG A 26 8.74 23.38 -7.17
N SER A 27 8.60 24.02 -6.01
CA SER A 27 8.52 25.49 -5.88
C SER A 27 9.91 26.13 -5.83
N ILE A 28 10.06 27.33 -6.41
CA ILE A 28 11.35 28.05 -6.60
C ILE A 28 11.78 28.83 -5.32
N ASN A 29 11.20 28.55 -4.16
CA ASN A 29 11.46 29.32 -2.93
C ASN A 29 12.69 28.80 -2.16
N HIS A 30 13.88 28.81 -2.75
CA HIS A 30 15.14 28.43 -2.11
C HIS A 30 16.24 29.47 -2.32
N ARG A 31 17.26 29.47 -1.46
CA ARG A 31 18.46 30.33 -1.61
C ARG A 31 19.27 29.91 -2.85
N MET A 32 19.82 30.89 -3.55
CA MET A 32 20.49 30.71 -4.86
C MET A 32 22.02 30.80 -4.83
N ASP A 33 22.66 30.75 -3.66
CA ASP A 33 24.12 30.84 -3.55
C ASP A 33 24.81 29.58 -4.12
N ALA A 34 26.04 29.69 -4.64
CA ALA A 34 26.75 28.55 -5.25
C ALA A 34 26.84 27.30 -4.35
N ARG A 35 27.15 27.50 -3.05
CA ARG A 35 27.15 26.42 -2.04
C ARG A 35 25.75 25.85 -1.79
N SER A 36 24.74 26.72 -1.73
CA SER A 36 23.34 26.33 -1.54
C SER A 36 22.82 25.50 -2.73
N MET A 37 23.26 25.81 -3.96
CA MET A 37 22.90 25.05 -5.17
C MET A 37 23.58 23.68 -5.23
N TRP A 38 24.85 23.58 -4.83
CA TRP A 38 25.53 22.29 -4.71
C TRP A 38 24.84 21.40 -3.65
N LEU A 39 24.54 21.96 -2.49
CA LEU A 39 23.82 21.25 -1.41
C LEU A 39 22.41 20.84 -1.84
N TYR A 40 21.70 21.70 -2.58
CA TYR A 40 20.38 21.40 -3.13
C TYR A 40 20.45 20.19 -4.09
N ARG A 41 21.43 20.14 -4.99
CA ARG A 41 21.62 19.00 -5.90
C ARG A 41 21.96 17.71 -5.15
N LEU A 42 22.84 17.79 -4.14
CA LEU A 42 23.20 16.64 -3.33
C LEU A 42 21.99 16.10 -2.55
N TYR A 43 21.26 16.98 -1.87
CA TYR A 43 20.09 16.64 -1.07
C TYR A 43 18.97 16.00 -1.90
N TYR A 44 18.77 16.49 -3.13
CA TYR A 44 17.75 15.96 -4.03
C TYR A 44 18.23 14.87 -4.99
N SER A 45 19.46 14.38 -4.80
CA SER A 45 19.94 13.19 -5.50
C SER A 45 19.10 11.96 -5.14
N ASN A 46 19.00 11.00 -6.06
CA ASN A 46 18.25 9.77 -5.84
C ASN A 46 18.76 9.00 -4.61
N THR A 47 20.08 8.99 -4.37
CA THR A 47 20.67 8.31 -3.23
C THR A 47 20.25 8.93 -1.90
N CYS A 48 20.30 10.26 -1.77
CA CYS A 48 19.90 10.93 -0.52
C CYS A 48 18.40 10.76 -0.23
N GLN A 49 17.56 10.87 -1.26
CA GLN A 49 16.11 10.66 -1.13
C GLN A 49 15.76 9.20 -0.82
N TRP A 50 16.53 8.24 -1.36
CA TRP A 50 16.36 6.83 -1.05
C TRP A 50 16.75 6.51 0.39
N ILE A 51 17.87 7.06 0.87
CA ILE A 51 18.28 6.94 2.29
C ILE A 51 17.19 7.48 3.20
N LEU A 52 16.66 8.69 2.94
CA LEU A 52 15.58 9.27 3.73
C LEU A 52 14.32 8.39 3.73
N SER A 53 13.95 7.84 2.57
CA SER A 53 12.79 6.94 2.44
C SER A 53 13.00 5.62 3.18
N PHE A 54 14.22 5.07 3.14
CA PHE A 54 14.61 3.87 3.89
C PHE A 54 14.60 4.12 5.40
N THR A 55 15.08 5.28 5.87
CA THR A 55 15.00 5.66 7.29
C THR A 55 13.55 5.76 7.78
N ILE A 56 12.63 6.31 6.96
CA ILE A 56 11.20 6.34 7.28
C ILE A 56 10.62 4.93 7.33
N PHE A 57 10.99 4.05 6.40
CA PHE A 57 10.58 2.65 6.44
C PHE A 57 11.09 1.96 7.71
N LEU A 58 12.37 2.15 8.05
CA LEU A 58 13.02 1.52 9.21
C LEU A 58 12.37 1.95 10.54
N ILE A 59 12.09 3.24 10.74
CA ILE A 59 11.49 3.73 12.00
C ILE A 59 10.04 3.25 12.18
N LEU A 60 9.29 3.07 11.09
CA LEU A 60 7.94 2.49 11.13
C LEU A 60 8.01 0.98 11.38
N PHE A 61 8.93 0.28 10.71
CA PHE A 61 9.14 -1.16 10.85
C PHE A 61 9.61 -1.55 12.25
N LEU A 62 10.29 -0.66 12.97
CA LEU A 62 10.76 -0.90 14.34
C LEU A 62 9.63 -1.29 15.32
N ALA A 63 8.38 -0.88 15.03
CA ALA A 63 7.20 -1.26 15.82
C ALA A 63 6.93 -2.78 15.89
N PHE A 64 7.38 -3.57 14.90
CA PHE A 64 7.25 -5.03 14.91
C PHE A 64 8.23 -5.72 15.86
N ILE A 65 9.39 -5.09 16.12
CA ILE A 65 10.49 -5.66 16.91
C ILE A 65 10.47 -5.15 18.35
N GLU A 66 10.06 -3.89 18.55
CA GLU A 66 9.94 -3.27 19.86
C GLU A 66 8.98 -4.02 20.79
N THR A 67 9.07 -3.74 22.09
CA THR A 67 8.11 -4.29 23.07
C THR A 67 6.75 -3.60 22.95
N PRO A 68 5.63 -4.35 22.81
CA PRO A 68 5.53 -5.82 22.66
C PRO A 68 5.94 -6.32 21.27
N SER A 69 6.79 -7.36 21.22
CA SER A 69 7.31 -7.87 19.96
C SER A 69 6.31 -8.77 19.24
N SER A 70 6.21 -8.59 17.92
CA SER A 70 5.36 -9.40 17.05
C SER A 70 6.08 -10.64 16.50
N LEU A 71 7.29 -10.94 16.98
CA LEU A 71 8.10 -12.07 16.54
C LEU A 71 7.67 -13.36 17.25
N THR A 72 6.46 -13.82 16.95
CA THR A 72 5.90 -15.10 17.43
C THR A 72 5.28 -15.88 16.26
N SER A 73 5.28 -17.21 16.35
CA SER A 73 4.73 -18.08 15.30
C SER A 73 3.20 -17.99 15.21
N THR A 74 2.53 -17.84 16.36
CA THR A 74 1.08 -17.72 16.47
C THR A 74 0.71 -16.47 17.27
N ALA A 75 -0.43 -15.89 16.90
CA ALA A 75 -1.09 -14.79 17.61
C ALA A 75 -2.07 -15.29 18.69
N ASP A 76 -2.41 -16.58 18.68
CA ASP A 76 -3.40 -17.16 19.59
C ASP A 76 -2.85 -17.24 21.02
N VAL A 77 -3.49 -16.51 21.93
CA VAL A 77 -3.12 -16.42 23.36
C VAL A 77 -3.05 -17.78 24.04
N ARG A 78 -3.81 -18.78 23.55
CA ARG A 78 -3.86 -20.14 24.15
C ARG A 78 -2.56 -20.92 23.98
N TYR A 79 -1.85 -20.71 22.87
CA TYR A 79 -0.68 -21.53 22.47
C TYR A 79 0.56 -20.69 22.18
N ARG A 80 0.50 -19.38 22.44
CA ARG A 80 1.56 -18.43 22.12
C ARG A 80 2.81 -18.71 22.95
N SER A 81 3.94 -18.89 22.27
CA SER A 81 5.26 -18.89 22.89
C SER A 81 5.60 -17.50 23.46
N PRO A 82 6.42 -17.39 24.52
CA PRO A 82 6.81 -16.10 25.05
C PRO A 82 7.43 -15.23 23.95
N PRO A 83 7.04 -13.94 23.85
CA PRO A 83 7.58 -13.04 22.84
C PRO A 83 9.09 -12.82 23.06
N TRP A 84 9.83 -12.61 21.97
CA TRP A 84 11.25 -12.29 22.06
C TRP A 84 11.44 -10.83 22.45
N ASP A 85 11.97 -10.58 23.65
CA ASP A 85 12.24 -9.23 24.12
C ASP A 85 13.63 -8.74 23.65
N PRO A 86 13.72 -7.69 22.82
CA PRO A 86 15.01 -7.16 22.40
C PRO A 86 15.74 -6.46 23.56
N PRO A 87 17.08 -6.47 23.57
CA PRO A 87 17.84 -5.69 24.55
C PRO A 87 17.57 -4.20 24.36
N CYS A 88 17.36 -3.48 25.46
CA CYS A 88 17.01 -2.04 25.49
C CYS A 88 17.89 -1.18 24.57
N GLY A 89 19.21 -1.40 24.56
CA GLY A 89 20.13 -0.61 23.73
C GLY A 89 19.97 -0.78 22.22
N LEU A 90 19.44 -1.90 21.73
CA LEU A 90 19.34 -2.17 20.29
C LEU A 90 18.27 -1.32 19.62
N THR A 91 17.04 -1.35 20.14
CA THR A 91 15.92 -0.60 19.56
C THR A 91 16.10 0.90 19.71
N GLU A 92 16.57 1.35 20.89
CA GLU A 92 16.82 2.77 21.15
C GLU A 92 18.00 3.33 20.32
N SER A 93 19.03 2.52 20.01
CA SER A 93 20.14 2.97 19.17
C SER A 93 19.74 3.12 17.70
N ILE A 94 18.93 2.19 17.17
CA ILE A 94 18.37 2.29 15.81
C ILE A 94 17.44 3.50 15.72
N GLU A 95 16.60 3.74 16.72
CA GLU A 95 15.72 4.91 16.76
C GLU A 95 16.53 6.22 16.85
N GLY A 96 17.52 6.29 17.73
CA GLY A 96 18.42 7.44 17.85
C GLY A 96 19.13 7.77 16.53
N LEU A 97 19.62 6.75 15.81
CA LEU A 97 20.24 6.93 14.49
C LEU A 97 19.24 7.48 13.45
N CYS A 98 17.99 6.97 13.44
CA CYS A 98 16.94 7.51 12.58
C CYS A 98 16.63 8.98 12.89
N LEU A 99 16.51 9.34 14.18
CA LEU A 99 16.24 10.71 14.62
C LEU A 99 17.38 11.65 14.23
N LEU A 100 18.64 11.23 14.30
CA LEU A 100 19.78 12.03 13.84
C LEU A 100 19.70 12.33 12.34
N VAL A 101 19.28 11.36 11.52
CA VAL A 101 19.06 11.59 10.08
C VAL A 101 17.93 12.62 9.86
N PHE A 102 16.85 12.58 10.65
CA PHE A 102 15.78 13.59 10.57
C PHE A 102 16.23 14.97 11.06
N VAL A 103 17.08 15.06 12.08
CA VAL A 103 17.73 16.33 12.50
C VAL A 103 18.55 16.91 11.35
N ALA A 104 19.35 16.09 10.67
CA ALA A 104 20.12 16.53 9.51
C ALA A 104 19.20 16.99 8.36
N ASP A 105 18.12 16.25 8.08
CA ASP A 105 17.13 16.59 7.06
C ASP A 105 16.46 17.95 7.32
N VAL A 106 15.99 18.21 8.55
CA VAL A 106 15.39 19.50 8.90
C VAL A 106 16.42 20.62 8.84
N SER A 107 17.65 20.37 9.29
CA SER A 107 18.72 21.36 9.28
C SER A 107 19.04 21.82 7.86
N VAL A 108 19.17 20.87 6.92
CA VAL A 108 19.39 21.17 5.50
C VAL A 108 18.19 21.91 4.90
N LYS A 109 16.94 21.49 5.20
CA LYS A 109 15.72 22.18 4.75
C LYS A 109 15.62 23.61 5.28
N SER A 110 15.93 23.82 6.57
CA SER A 110 15.92 25.13 7.21
C SER A 110 16.94 26.08 6.56
N TYR A 111 18.14 25.57 6.27
CA TYR A 111 19.18 26.32 5.56
C TYR A 111 18.75 26.70 4.11
N LEU A 112 18.25 25.73 3.33
CA LEU A 112 17.90 25.92 1.91
C LEU A 112 16.70 26.85 1.69
N VAL A 113 15.64 26.72 2.52
CA VAL A 113 14.40 27.51 2.39
C VAL A 113 14.55 28.91 3.00
N GLY A 114 15.41 29.05 4.02
CA GLY A 114 15.60 30.28 4.76
C GLY A 114 14.62 30.45 5.93
N TRP A 115 15.13 31.01 7.03
CA TRP A 115 14.44 31.05 8.34
C TRP A 115 13.06 31.72 8.34
N ALA A 116 12.92 32.87 7.69
CA ALA A 116 11.65 33.60 7.63
C ALA A 116 10.55 32.81 6.90
N GLN A 117 10.92 32.07 5.85
CA GLN A 117 9.97 31.24 5.09
C GLN A 117 9.71 29.91 5.80
N PHE A 118 10.70 29.41 6.55
CA PHE A 118 10.58 28.22 7.39
C PHE A 118 9.49 28.39 8.45
N GLN A 119 9.49 29.50 9.19
CA GLN A 119 8.47 29.78 10.22
C GLN A 119 7.06 29.96 9.66
N LYS A 120 6.93 30.44 8.42
CA LYS A 120 5.62 30.56 7.75
C LYS A 120 5.03 29.22 7.32
N ASN A 121 5.85 28.19 7.16
CA ASN A 121 5.38 26.89 6.68
C ASN A 121 5.02 25.98 7.86
N LEU A 122 3.71 25.84 8.13
CA LEU A 122 3.19 25.01 9.24
C LEU A 122 3.71 23.56 9.21
N TRP A 123 3.94 22.98 8.04
CA TRP A 123 4.46 21.61 7.93
C TRP A 123 5.91 21.49 8.41
N LEU A 124 6.75 22.52 8.18
CA LEU A 124 8.13 22.53 8.65
C LEU A 124 8.20 22.85 10.14
N LEU A 125 7.34 23.74 10.62
CA LEU A 125 7.20 24.03 12.05
C LEU A 125 6.74 22.79 12.83
N ALA A 126 5.68 22.11 12.37
CA ALA A 126 5.21 20.87 12.98
C ALA A 126 6.28 19.77 12.97
N TYR A 127 7.10 19.70 11.92
CA TYR A 127 8.22 18.75 11.86
C TYR A 127 9.29 19.03 12.92
N MET A 128 9.63 20.30 13.17
CA MET A 128 10.52 20.66 14.27
C MET A 128 9.93 20.30 15.63
N VAL A 129 8.64 20.59 15.85
CA VAL A 129 7.97 20.29 17.12
C VAL A 129 7.95 18.78 17.38
N VAL A 130 7.53 17.98 16.40
CA VAL A 130 7.52 16.51 16.49
C VAL A 130 8.91 15.97 16.78
N LEU A 131 9.94 16.48 16.09
CA LEU A 131 11.32 16.06 16.28
C LEU A 131 11.81 16.36 17.70
N VAL A 132 11.55 17.56 18.22
CA VAL A 132 11.93 17.94 19.60
C VAL A 132 11.22 17.06 20.63
N VAL A 133 9.91 16.82 20.48
CA VAL A 133 9.17 15.93 21.38
C VAL A 133 9.73 14.51 21.32
N SER A 134 10.03 13.99 20.12
CA SER A 134 10.60 12.64 19.97
C SER A 134 12.00 12.50 20.57
N LEU A 135 12.84 13.55 20.48
CA LEU A 135 14.18 13.55 21.09
C LEU A 135 14.10 13.62 22.61
N MET A 136 13.18 14.42 23.16
CA MET A 136 12.98 14.49 24.61
C MET A 136 12.49 13.14 25.17
N ASP A 137 11.50 12.53 24.51
CA ASP A 137 10.97 11.20 24.88
C ASP A 137 12.05 10.11 24.78
N TRP A 138 12.92 10.17 23.76
CA TRP A 138 14.05 9.26 23.61
C TRP A 138 15.08 9.40 24.75
N ILE A 139 15.43 10.64 25.15
CA ILE A 139 16.32 10.90 26.29
C ILE A 139 15.70 10.38 27.59
N VAL A 140 14.39 10.59 27.79
CA VAL A 140 13.65 10.11 28.97
C VAL A 140 13.66 8.57 29.03
N SER A 141 13.34 7.90 27.93
CA SER A 141 13.39 6.44 27.82
C SER A 141 14.79 5.87 28.10
N LEU A 142 15.85 6.53 27.64
CA LEU A 142 17.23 6.13 27.93
C LEU A 142 17.58 6.33 29.41
N GLY A 143 17.13 7.44 30.01
CA GLY A 143 17.31 7.72 31.44
C GLY A 143 16.57 6.73 32.36
N LEU A 144 15.44 6.20 31.90
CA LEU A 144 14.60 5.21 32.61
C LEU A 144 14.95 3.75 32.26
N VAL A 145 16.05 3.49 31.54
CA VAL A 145 16.50 2.14 31.16
C VAL A 145 15.37 1.34 30.47
N CYS A 146 14.64 1.99 29.56
CA CYS A 146 13.52 1.42 28.80
C CYS A 146 12.31 0.92 29.62
N GLN A 147 12.18 1.27 30.90
CA GLN A 147 11.05 0.86 31.76
C GLN A 147 9.82 1.78 31.67
N GLU A 148 9.76 2.62 30.63
CA GLU A 148 8.64 3.52 30.42
C GLU A 148 7.42 2.77 29.84
N PRO A 149 6.24 2.84 30.48
CA PRO A 149 5.06 2.10 30.04
C PRO A 149 4.43 2.69 28.76
N LEU A 150 4.55 4.01 28.54
CA LEU A 150 3.92 4.72 27.42
C LEU A 150 4.96 5.52 26.65
N ARG A 151 5.28 5.10 25.43
CA ARG A 151 6.23 5.80 24.55
C ARG A 151 5.50 6.68 23.55
N ILE A 152 5.37 7.97 23.86
CA ILE A 152 4.58 8.92 23.06
C ILE A 152 5.20 9.09 21.66
N ARG A 153 6.53 8.99 21.52
CA ARG A 153 7.20 9.13 20.22
C ARG A 153 6.70 8.16 19.15
N ARG A 154 6.23 6.97 19.53
CA ARG A 154 5.68 5.96 18.60
C ARG A 154 4.50 6.54 17.80
N LEU A 155 3.56 7.18 18.48
CA LEU A 155 2.38 7.81 17.84
C LEU A 155 2.75 8.90 16.83
N LEU A 156 3.91 9.53 17.00
CA LEU A 156 4.38 10.61 16.14
C LEU A 156 5.14 10.12 14.90
N ARG A 157 5.64 8.87 14.86
CA ARG A 157 6.45 8.36 13.73
C ARG A 157 5.76 8.46 12.36
N PRO A 158 4.45 8.17 12.20
CA PRO A 158 3.76 8.33 10.92
C PRO A 158 3.79 9.76 10.36
N PHE A 159 4.03 10.76 11.22
CA PHE A 159 4.21 12.14 10.77
C PHE A 159 5.41 12.30 9.83
N PHE A 160 6.50 11.54 10.03
CA PHE A 160 7.69 11.60 9.15
C PHE A 160 7.36 11.16 7.72
N LEU A 161 6.50 10.14 7.56
CA LEU A 161 5.99 9.70 6.25
C LEU A 161 5.11 10.77 5.60
N MET A 162 4.16 11.34 6.35
CA MET A 162 3.29 12.43 5.88
C MET A 162 4.10 13.67 5.48
N GLN A 163 5.16 13.98 6.23
CA GLN A 163 5.99 15.14 6.00
C GLN A 163 6.84 15.02 4.72
N ASN A 164 7.31 13.83 4.38
CA ASN A 164 8.10 13.63 3.17
C ASN A 164 7.23 13.61 1.90
N SER A 165 6.05 13.00 1.97
CA SER A 165 5.18 12.83 0.80
C SER A 165 4.34 14.07 0.50
N SER A 166 4.69 14.79 -0.58
CA SER A 166 3.90 15.93 -1.05
C SER A 166 2.49 15.56 -1.50
N MET A 167 2.30 14.35 -2.02
CA MET A 167 0.99 13.86 -2.46
C MET A 167 0.08 13.56 -1.27
N MET A 168 0.63 13.00 -0.17
CA MET A 168 -0.13 12.78 1.07
C MET A 168 -0.60 14.09 1.70
N LYS A 169 0.23 15.13 1.69
CA LYS A 169 -0.21 16.47 2.15
C LYS A 169 -1.36 17.02 1.33
N LYS A 170 -1.33 16.82 0.00
CA LYS A 170 -2.40 17.25 -0.89
C LYS A 170 -3.68 16.45 -0.63
N THR A 171 -3.60 15.13 -0.44
CA THR A 171 -4.77 14.30 -0.16
C THR A 171 -5.35 14.59 1.23
N LEU A 172 -4.53 14.79 2.27
CA LEU A 172 -5.02 15.19 3.60
C LEU A 172 -5.69 16.57 3.57
N LYS A 173 -5.12 17.53 2.82
CA LYS A 173 -5.75 18.84 2.60
C LYS A 173 -7.09 18.70 1.86
N CYS A 174 -7.20 17.77 0.91
CA CYS A 174 -8.46 17.44 0.24
C CYS A 174 -9.48 16.94 1.25
N ILE A 175 -9.14 15.88 2.01
CA ILE A 175 -10.02 15.28 3.02
C ILE A 175 -10.51 16.34 4.00
N ARG A 176 -9.60 17.16 4.54
CA ARG A 176 -9.95 18.26 5.45
C ARG A 176 -10.91 19.27 4.80
N SER A 177 -10.72 19.60 3.52
CA SER A 177 -11.59 20.53 2.81
C SER A 177 -12.98 19.94 2.52
N SER A 178 -13.10 18.62 2.44
CA SER A 178 -14.36 17.91 2.18
C SER A 178 -15.15 17.61 3.47
N LEU A 179 -14.52 17.64 4.65
CA LEU A 179 -15.16 17.40 5.95
C LEU A 179 -16.43 18.24 6.21
N PRO A 180 -16.47 19.55 5.91
CA PRO A 180 -17.67 20.36 6.18
C PRO A 180 -18.90 19.89 5.41
N GLU A 181 -18.73 19.46 4.16
CA GLU A 181 -19.84 18.96 3.36
C GLU A 181 -20.29 17.58 3.84
N MET A 182 -19.34 16.70 4.16
CA MET A 182 -19.63 15.38 4.74
C MET A 182 -20.38 15.49 6.08
N ALA A 183 -20.10 16.54 6.88
CA ALA A 183 -20.74 16.76 8.17
C ALA A 183 -22.27 16.88 8.06
N SER A 184 -22.78 17.46 6.97
CA SER A 184 -24.23 17.60 6.76
C SER A 184 -24.96 16.25 6.59
N VAL A 185 -24.36 15.32 5.85
CA VAL A 185 -24.91 13.97 5.66
C VAL A 185 -24.66 13.08 6.87
N MET A 186 -23.51 13.24 7.54
CA MET A 186 -23.27 12.59 8.83
C MET A 186 -24.29 13.01 9.89
N LEU A 187 -24.69 14.29 9.92
CA LEU A 187 -25.75 14.78 10.79
C LEU A 187 -27.10 14.15 10.43
N LEU A 188 -27.44 14.06 9.14
CA LEU A 188 -28.66 13.40 8.68
C LEU A 188 -28.68 11.90 9.04
N LEU A 189 -27.53 11.23 8.92
CA LEU A 189 -27.35 9.83 9.32
C LEU A 189 -27.48 9.63 10.83
N ALA A 190 -26.89 10.52 11.63
CA ALA A 190 -27.03 10.52 13.08
C ALA A 190 -28.48 10.76 13.50
N LEU A 191 -29.19 11.70 12.84
CA LEU A 191 -30.62 11.93 13.05
C LEU A 191 -31.44 10.68 12.73
N HIS A 192 -31.18 10.04 11.58
CA HIS A 192 -31.82 8.78 11.19
C HIS A 192 -31.62 7.70 12.25
N LEU A 193 -30.39 7.49 12.72
CA LEU A 193 -30.10 6.56 13.82
C LEU A 193 -30.88 6.93 15.08
N CYS A 194 -30.80 8.16 15.57
CA CYS A 194 -31.49 8.58 16.79
C CYS A 194 -33.02 8.42 16.71
N VAL A 195 -33.65 8.81 15.60
CA VAL A 195 -35.10 8.69 15.41
C VAL A 195 -35.53 7.23 15.40
N PHE A 196 -34.83 6.37 14.66
CA PHE A 196 -35.16 4.94 14.60
C PHE A 196 -34.81 4.21 15.90
N THR A 197 -33.80 4.64 16.66
CA THR A 197 -33.53 4.11 18.00
C THR A 197 -34.69 4.43 18.94
N MET A 198 -35.16 5.68 18.96
CA MET A 198 -36.31 6.07 19.78
C MET A 198 -37.60 5.35 19.35
N PHE A 199 -37.86 5.26 18.04
CA PHE A 199 -39.01 4.56 17.51
C PHE A 199 -38.94 3.05 17.79
N GLY A 200 -37.77 2.42 17.61
CA GLY A 200 -37.55 1.01 17.91
C GLY A 200 -37.76 0.70 19.38
N MET A 201 -37.23 1.52 20.29
CA MET A 201 -37.47 1.35 21.72
C MET A 201 -38.96 1.47 22.08
N LEU A 202 -39.72 2.38 21.46
CA LEU A 202 -41.17 2.53 21.69
C LEU A 202 -42.02 1.44 21.00
N LEU A 203 -41.58 0.94 19.84
CA LEU A 203 -42.31 -0.08 19.09
C LEU A 203 -42.14 -1.46 19.74
N PHE A 204 -40.94 -1.76 20.23
CA PHE A 204 -40.59 -3.01 20.88
C PHE A 204 -40.73 -2.97 22.41
N THR A 205 -41.32 -1.90 22.98
CA THR A 205 -41.79 -1.93 24.37
C THR A 205 -43.04 -2.80 24.47
N GLY A 206 -42.85 -4.07 24.84
CA GLY A 206 -43.93 -4.99 25.19
C GLY A 206 -44.45 -4.77 26.62
N GLU A 207 -45.77 -4.86 26.74
CA GLU A 207 -46.55 -4.90 27.98
C GLU A 207 -46.13 -6.10 28.84
N LYS A 208 -46.24 -5.99 30.18
CA LYS A 208 -45.64 -6.87 31.20
C LYS A 208 -46.18 -8.32 31.22
N ASP A 209 -46.25 -9.02 30.10
CA ASP A 209 -46.59 -10.44 30.09
C ASP A 209 -45.35 -11.31 30.26
N HIS A 210 -45.38 -12.05 31.36
CA HIS A 210 -44.31 -12.85 31.93
C HIS A 210 -43.77 -13.90 30.94
N GLY A 211 -42.70 -13.57 30.21
CA GLY A 211 -41.73 -14.58 29.75
C GLY A 211 -41.34 -14.63 28.27
N GLN A 212 -41.81 -13.73 27.40
CA GLN A 212 -41.59 -13.84 25.94
C GLN A 212 -40.94 -12.63 25.24
N ASP A 213 -40.42 -11.64 25.97
CA ASP A 213 -39.80 -10.44 25.37
C ASP A 213 -38.31 -10.61 25.01
N ARG A 214 -37.95 -11.67 24.29
CA ARG A 214 -36.54 -11.94 23.90
C ARG A 214 -35.89 -10.79 23.10
N GLU A 215 -36.65 -10.06 22.29
CA GLU A 215 -36.13 -8.95 21.46
C GLU A 215 -35.70 -7.74 22.26
N ARG A 216 -36.59 -7.28 23.16
CA ARG A 216 -36.34 -6.15 24.05
C ARG A 216 -35.20 -6.46 25.00
N LEU A 217 -35.08 -7.71 25.45
CA LEU A 217 -34.03 -8.13 26.36
C LEU A 217 -32.64 -8.16 25.70
N ILE A 218 -32.56 -8.39 24.37
CA ILE A 218 -31.29 -8.62 23.68
C ILE A 218 -30.79 -7.36 22.93
N TYR A 219 -31.65 -6.66 22.18
CA TYR A 219 -31.20 -5.59 21.27
C TYR A 219 -31.73 -4.19 21.62
N PHE A 220 -32.95 -4.07 22.17
CA PHE A 220 -33.63 -2.78 22.38
C PHE A 220 -33.90 -2.47 23.86
N ARG A 221 -33.05 -2.94 24.78
CA ARG A 221 -33.24 -2.78 26.23
C ARG A 221 -33.01 -1.35 26.70
N ASN A 222 -31.87 -0.78 26.30
CA ASN A 222 -31.39 0.53 26.71
C ASN A 222 -31.02 1.36 25.48
N LEU A 223 -31.04 2.69 25.61
CA LEU A 223 -30.64 3.61 24.53
C LEU A 223 -29.28 3.25 23.89
N PRO A 224 -28.18 3.03 24.63
CA PRO A 224 -26.89 2.68 24.02
C PRO A 224 -26.91 1.33 23.29
N GLU A 225 -27.58 0.30 23.84
CA GLU A 225 -27.69 -1.04 23.21
C GLU A 225 -28.56 -1.00 21.95
N ALA A 226 -29.65 -0.23 21.97
CA ALA A 226 -30.51 -0.02 20.81
C ALA A 226 -29.79 0.79 19.72
N LEU A 227 -29.02 1.81 20.11
CA LEU A 227 -28.20 2.60 19.18
C LEU A 227 -27.09 1.74 18.55
N THR A 228 -26.39 0.92 19.32
CA THR A 228 -25.36 0.02 18.76
C THR A 228 -25.97 -1.03 17.85
N SER A 229 -27.10 -1.64 18.23
CA SER A 229 -27.79 -2.63 17.38
C SER A 229 -28.20 -2.05 16.03
N LEU A 230 -28.73 -0.82 16.01
CA LEU A 230 -29.09 -0.13 14.76
C LEU A 230 -27.86 0.41 14.01
N LEU A 231 -26.79 0.79 14.69
CA LEU A 231 -25.53 1.17 14.06
C LEU A 231 -24.87 -0.02 13.34
N VAL A 232 -24.90 -1.22 13.95
CA VAL A 232 -24.42 -2.46 13.32
C VAL A 232 -25.35 -2.90 12.18
N LEU A 233 -26.66 -2.67 12.32
CA LEU A 233 -27.62 -2.91 11.24
C LEU A 233 -27.45 -1.93 10.06
N LEU A 234 -27.02 -0.70 10.31
CA LEU A 234 -26.72 0.28 9.26
C LEU A 234 -25.63 -0.25 8.31
N THR A 235 -24.68 -1.03 8.83
CA THR A 235 -23.66 -1.74 8.03
C THR A 235 -24.10 -3.14 7.61
N THR A 236 -25.33 -3.54 7.92
CA THR A 236 -25.94 -4.85 7.60
C THR A 236 -25.22 -6.06 8.19
N ALA A 237 -24.39 -5.87 9.22
CA ALA A 237 -23.55 -6.94 9.78
C ALA A 237 -24.32 -7.93 10.67
N ASN A 238 -25.49 -7.54 11.18
CA ASN A 238 -26.33 -8.34 12.06
C ASN A 238 -27.72 -8.65 11.47
N ASN A 239 -27.86 -8.55 10.16
CA ASN A 239 -29.05 -8.98 9.42
C ASN A 239 -28.87 -10.46 9.01
N PRO A 240 -29.76 -11.39 9.38
CA PRO A 240 -31.14 -11.21 9.88
C PRO A 240 -31.32 -11.21 11.41
N ASP A 241 -30.27 -11.45 12.19
CA ASP A 241 -30.35 -11.75 13.63
C ASP A 241 -31.13 -10.72 14.46
N VAL A 242 -30.91 -9.43 14.23
CA VAL A 242 -31.59 -8.34 14.96
C VAL A 242 -33.11 -8.29 14.68
N MET A 243 -33.55 -8.77 13.52
CA MET A 243 -34.95 -8.74 13.08
C MET A 243 -35.71 -10.02 13.42
N THR A 244 -35.02 -11.16 13.43
CA THR A 244 -35.63 -12.50 13.57
C THR A 244 -36.65 -12.60 14.71
N PRO A 245 -36.33 -12.19 15.95
CA PRO A 245 -37.28 -12.40 17.03
C PRO A 245 -38.53 -11.51 16.86
N ALA A 246 -38.40 -10.26 16.40
CA ALA A 246 -39.55 -9.38 16.08
C ALA A 246 -40.42 -9.95 14.97
N TYR A 247 -39.78 -10.42 13.91
CA TYR A 247 -40.47 -11.03 12.78
C TYR A 247 -41.24 -12.29 13.16
N SER A 248 -40.71 -13.09 14.09
CA SER A 248 -41.38 -14.30 14.58
C SER A 248 -42.66 -14.00 15.38
N ARG A 249 -42.73 -12.83 16.01
CA ARG A 249 -43.91 -12.35 16.74
C ARG A 249 -44.99 -11.81 15.80
N ASN A 250 -44.59 -10.93 14.88
CA ASN A 250 -45.49 -10.42 13.85
C ASN A 250 -44.70 -10.07 12.59
N ARG A 251 -45.17 -10.60 11.46
CA ARG A 251 -44.57 -10.36 10.13
C ARG A 251 -44.52 -8.86 9.78
N ALA A 252 -45.42 -8.05 10.33
CA ALA A 252 -45.44 -6.60 10.11
C ALA A 252 -44.20 -5.87 10.63
N TYR A 253 -43.52 -6.38 11.66
CA TYR A 253 -42.31 -5.75 12.20
C TYR A 253 -41.13 -5.76 11.21
N ALA A 254 -41.14 -6.64 10.20
CA ALA A 254 -40.15 -6.59 9.12
C ALA A 254 -40.15 -5.23 8.38
N ILE A 255 -41.29 -4.55 8.31
CA ILE A 255 -41.41 -3.25 7.64
C ILE A 255 -40.48 -2.21 8.29
N PHE A 256 -40.37 -2.22 9.63
CA PHE A 256 -39.47 -1.31 10.35
C PHE A 256 -38.01 -1.47 9.91
N PHE A 257 -37.50 -2.70 9.91
CA PHE A 257 -36.12 -3.00 9.54
C PHE A 257 -35.85 -2.80 8.04
N ILE A 258 -36.81 -3.14 7.17
CA ILE A 258 -36.70 -2.89 5.73
C ILE A 258 -36.60 -1.39 5.44
N VAL A 259 -37.47 -0.58 6.04
CA VAL A 259 -37.46 0.89 5.86
C VAL A 259 -36.18 1.49 6.44
N PHE A 260 -35.73 1.04 7.61
CA PHE A 260 -34.47 1.48 8.22
C PHE A 260 -33.27 1.23 7.29
N THR A 261 -33.13 0.02 6.76
CA THR A 261 -32.01 -0.37 5.89
C THR A 261 -32.07 0.32 4.54
N LEU A 262 -33.28 0.48 3.97
CA LEU A 262 -33.48 1.18 2.69
C LEU A 262 -33.09 2.66 2.79
N ILE A 263 -33.49 3.34 3.86
CA ILE A 263 -33.12 4.76 4.08
C ILE A 263 -31.64 4.87 4.48
N GLY A 264 -31.21 4.14 5.50
CA GLY A 264 -29.87 4.26 6.07
C GLY A 264 -28.77 3.74 5.13
N SER A 265 -28.81 2.44 4.82
CA SER A 265 -27.75 1.80 4.03
C SER A 265 -27.85 2.17 2.55
N LEU A 266 -29.02 2.04 1.91
CA LEU A 266 -29.10 2.22 0.45
C LEU A 266 -29.13 3.69 0.02
N PHE A 267 -29.83 4.58 0.74
CA PHE A 267 -29.85 6.00 0.36
C PHE A 267 -28.72 6.78 1.01
N LEU A 268 -28.63 6.83 2.35
CA LEU A 268 -27.69 7.73 3.03
C LEU A 268 -26.21 7.33 2.84
N MET A 269 -25.85 6.05 2.92
CA MET A 269 -24.44 5.62 2.72
C MET A 269 -23.99 5.78 1.25
N ASN A 270 -24.86 5.52 0.27
CA ASN A 270 -24.54 5.76 -1.13
C ASN A 270 -24.48 7.26 -1.47
N LEU A 271 -25.36 8.08 -0.88
CA LEU A 271 -25.29 9.54 -1.01
C LEU A 271 -23.98 10.09 -0.44
N LEU A 272 -23.56 9.60 0.74
CA LEU A 272 -22.27 9.94 1.33
C LEU A 272 -21.11 9.61 0.37
N THR A 273 -21.12 8.41 -0.20
CA THR A 273 -20.10 7.97 -1.17
C THR A 273 -20.07 8.88 -2.40
N ALA A 274 -21.24 9.28 -2.91
CA ALA A 274 -21.33 10.19 -4.05
C ALA A 274 -20.78 11.60 -3.75
N ILE A 275 -21.04 12.14 -2.55
CA ILE A 275 -20.51 13.44 -2.11
C ILE A 275 -18.99 13.38 -1.98
N ILE A 276 -18.47 12.33 -1.33
CA ILE A 276 -17.02 12.09 -1.20
C ILE A 276 -16.37 12.04 -2.59
N TYR A 277 -16.96 11.27 -3.51
CA TYR A 277 -16.44 11.14 -4.87
C TYR A 277 -16.43 12.49 -5.62
N ASN A 278 -17.52 13.26 -5.56
CA ASN A 278 -17.62 14.54 -6.26
C ASN A 278 -16.60 15.56 -5.74
N GLN A 279 -16.43 15.64 -4.41
CA GLN A 279 -15.44 16.53 -3.81
C GLN A 279 -14.01 16.11 -4.12
N PHE A 280 -13.74 14.80 -4.04
CA PHE A 280 -12.43 14.28 -4.37
C PHE A 280 -12.07 14.51 -5.84
N ARG A 281 -13.02 14.27 -6.76
CA ARG A 281 -12.86 14.53 -8.20
C ARG A 281 -12.60 16.02 -8.49
N GLY A 282 -13.38 16.91 -7.89
CA GLY A 282 -13.19 18.37 -8.03
C GLY A 282 -11.81 18.82 -7.58
N TYR A 283 -11.33 18.30 -6.44
CA TYR A 283 -10.00 18.60 -5.93
C TYR A 283 -8.88 18.03 -6.80
N LEU A 284 -9.00 16.77 -7.27
CA LEU A 284 -8.01 16.17 -8.18
C LEU A 284 -7.82 17.03 -9.43
N MET A 285 -8.91 17.52 -10.02
CA MET A 285 -8.84 18.39 -11.20
C MET A 285 -8.12 19.71 -10.89
N LYS A 286 -8.44 20.36 -9.76
CA LYS A 286 -7.76 21.58 -9.31
C LYS A 286 -6.28 21.36 -9.02
N SER A 287 -5.92 20.22 -8.42
CA SER A 287 -4.55 19.82 -8.15
C SER A 287 -3.76 19.62 -9.44
N PHE A 288 -4.35 18.94 -10.43
CA PHE A 288 -3.75 18.74 -11.75
C PHE A 288 -3.52 20.08 -12.48
N GLN A 289 -4.53 20.95 -12.52
CA GLN A 289 -4.41 22.30 -13.09
C GLN A 289 -3.31 23.11 -12.40
N THR A 290 -3.22 23.06 -11.07
CA THR A 290 -2.16 23.75 -10.32
C THR A 290 -0.77 23.20 -10.67
N SER A 291 -0.66 21.88 -10.90
CA SER A 291 0.60 21.24 -11.32
C SER A 291 1.04 21.71 -12.71
N LEU A 292 0.10 21.74 -13.67
CA LEU A 292 0.35 22.26 -15.02
C LEU A 292 0.68 23.76 -15.00
N PHE A 293 0.00 24.54 -14.18
CA PHE A 293 0.26 25.96 -14.02
C PHE A 293 1.69 26.22 -13.50
N ARG A 294 2.13 25.48 -12.47
CA ARG A 294 3.50 25.57 -11.95
C ARG A 294 4.53 25.19 -13.01
N ARG A 295 4.23 24.16 -13.81
CA ARG A 295 5.08 23.74 -14.93
C ARG A 295 5.24 24.88 -15.95
N ARG A 296 4.13 25.48 -16.40
CA ARG A 296 4.16 26.63 -17.33
C ARG A 296 4.91 27.83 -16.77
N LEU A 297 4.73 28.14 -15.48
CA LEU A 297 5.45 29.22 -14.81
C LEU A 297 6.96 28.96 -14.78
N GLY A 298 7.38 27.71 -14.48
CA GLY A 298 8.79 27.31 -14.48
C GLY A 298 9.42 27.40 -15.88
N ALA A 299 8.72 26.95 -16.92
CA ALA A 299 9.18 27.07 -18.30
C ALA A 299 9.32 28.55 -18.72
N ARG A 300 8.35 29.40 -18.34
CA ARG A 300 8.41 30.83 -18.60
C ARG A 300 9.55 31.52 -17.85
N ALA A 301 9.77 31.17 -16.58
CA ALA A 301 10.90 31.71 -15.81
C ALA A 301 12.24 31.30 -16.41
N ALA A 302 12.37 30.04 -16.87
CA ALA A 302 13.57 29.59 -17.57
C ALA A 302 13.80 30.35 -18.89
N TYR A 303 12.73 30.60 -19.66
CA TYR A 303 12.80 31.42 -20.87
C TYR A 303 13.27 32.85 -20.59
N GLU A 304 12.70 33.50 -19.57
CA GLU A 304 13.06 34.88 -19.19
C GLU A 304 14.52 35.00 -18.69
N VAL A 305 15.08 33.93 -18.12
CA VAL A 305 16.49 33.91 -17.70
C VAL A 305 17.41 33.67 -18.89
N LEU A 306 17.07 32.73 -19.78
CA LEU A 306 17.89 32.40 -20.95
C LEU A 306 17.87 33.49 -22.02
N SER A 307 16.73 34.18 -22.21
CA SER A 307 16.64 35.30 -23.16
C SER A 307 17.47 36.51 -22.74
N LYS A 308 17.64 36.75 -21.43
CA LYS A 308 18.47 37.85 -20.91
C LYS A 308 19.96 37.62 -21.08
N THR A 309 20.41 36.36 -21.07
CA THR A 309 21.81 36.02 -21.36
C THR A 309 22.18 36.39 -22.80
N ALA A 310 21.21 36.37 -23.73
CA ALA A 310 21.41 36.75 -25.13
C ALA A 310 21.47 38.27 -25.37
N GLU A 311 20.95 39.11 -24.44
CA GLU A 311 20.97 40.58 -24.56
C GLU A 311 22.35 41.22 -24.27
N GLY A 312 23.32 40.45 -23.75
CA GLY A 312 24.67 40.93 -23.46
C GLY A 312 25.54 41.20 -24.70
N GLU A 313 25.10 40.78 -25.89
CA GLU A 313 25.79 41.03 -27.17
C GLU A 313 25.13 42.23 -27.88
N ALA A 314 25.94 43.24 -28.20
CA ALA A 314 25.56 44.61 -28.54
C ALA A 314 24.80 44.84 -29.88
N HIS A 315 23.69 44.15 -30.14
CA HIS A 315 22.78 44.45 -31.26
C HIS A 315 21.31 44.48 -30.83
N PRO A 316 20.53 45.50 -31.24
CA PRO A 316 19.13 45.59 -30.88
C PRO A 316 18.30 44.78 -31.87
N GLN A 317 18.07 43.47 -31.64
CA GLN A 317 16.94 42.78 -32.29
C GLN A 317 16.66 41.37 -31.76
N ARG A 318 15.36 41.18 -31.46
CA ARG A 318 14.62 39.93 -31.16
C ARG A 318 14.90 39.29 -29.80
N VAL A 319 13.91 39.41 -28.92
CA VAL A 319 13.80 38.64 -27.67
C VAL A 319 13.60 37.18 -28.00
N GLY A 320 14.55 36.33 -27.64
CA GLY A 320 14.47 34.90 -27.88
C GLY A 320 15.63 34.13 -27.26
N VAL A 321 15.53 32.80 -27.25
CA VAL A 321 16.56 31.91 -26.70
C VAL A 321 17.33 31.29 -27.85
N LYS A 322 18.67 31.37 -27.80
CA LYS A 322 19.52 30.66 -28.76
C LYS A 322 19.43 29.14 -28.52
N PRO A 323 19.22 28.32 -29.57
CA PRO A 323 19.17 26.85 -29.45
C PRO A 323 20.38 26.23 -28.75
N GLN A 324 21.58 26.79 -29.00
CA GLN A 324 22.85 26.29 -28.45
C GLN A 324 22.92 26.41 -26.93
N ASP A 325 22.47 27.55 -26.37
CA ASP A 325 22.44 27.78 -24.93
C ASP A 325 21.48 26.80 -24.25
N PHE A 326 20.34 26.53 -24.90
CA PHE A 326 19.39 25.54 -24.40
C PHE A 326 19.96 24.12 -24.45
N LEU A 327 20.69 23.74 -25.51
CA LEU A 327 21.34 22.44 -25.61
C LEU A 327 22.41 22.22 -24.53
N GLN A 328 23.19 23.25 -24.19
CA GLN A 328 24.16 23.18 -23.08
C GLN A 328 23.48 22.95 -21.73
N VAL A 329 22.33 23.58 -21.50
CA VAL A 329 21.53 23.35 -20.29
C VAL A 329 20.97 21.94 -20.30
N LEU A 330 20.37 21.50 -21.40
CA LEU A 330 19.78 20.16 -21.55
C LEU A 330 20.82 19.04 -21.36
N GLN A 331 22.08 19.26 -21.74
CA GLN A 331 23.16 18.31 -21.49
C GLN A 331 23.39 18.06 -20.00
N LYS A 332 23.27 19.10 -19.16
CA LYS A 332 23.50 19.02 -17.71
C LYS A 332 22.31 18.46 -16.92
N VAL A 333 21.12 18.41 -17.53
CA VAL A 333 19.89 17.91 -16.89
C VAL A 333 19.87 16.38 -16.88
N GLN A 334 19.39 15.82 -15.75
CA GLN A 334 19.14 14.38 -15.61
C GLN A 334 17.77 14.01 -16.21
N LEU A 335 17.77 13.53 -17.46
CA LEU A 335 16.61 13.05 -18.19
C LEU A 335 16.84 11.65 -18.73
N ASP A 336 15.77 10.89 -18.98
CA ASP A 336 15.87 9.63 -19.73
C ASP A 336 16.48 9.93 -21.11
N SER A 337 17.39 9.07 -21.56
CA SER A 337 18.17 9.29 -22.77
C SER A 337 17.29 9.45 -24.01
N ALA A 338 16.17 8.73 -24.05
CA ALA A 338 15.19 8.76 -25.13
C ALA A 338 14.47 10.13 -25.24
N HIS A 339 13.99 10.67 -24.12
CA HIS A 339 13.39 12.02 -24.10
C HIS A 339 14.41 13.10 -24.42
N LYS A 340 15.65 12.95 -23.93
CA LYS A 340 16.74 13.88 -24.22
C LYS A 340 17.04 13.93 -25.72
N GLN A 341 17.12 12.77 -26.38
CA GLN A 341 17.33 12.68 -27.83
C GLN A 341 16.19 13.30 -28.62
N ALA A 342 14.93 12.99 -28.30
CA ALA A 342 13.77 13.54 -28.99
C ALA A 342 13.72 15.08 -28.92
N ILE A 343 14.14 15.65 -27.79
CA ILE A 343 14.17 17.10 -27.61
C ILE A 343 15.35 17.73 -28.35
N VAL A 344 16.53 17.10 -28.31
CA VAL A 344 17.68 17.56 -29.10
C VAL A 344 17.29 17.60 -30.57
N GLU A 345 16.68 16.55 -31.10
CA GLU A 345 16.21 16.49 -32.48
C GLU A 345 15.17 17.58 -32.78
N LYS A 346 14.22 17.80 -31.86
CA LYS A 346 13.22 18.85 -32.01
C LYS A 346 13.82 20.26 -31.97
N VAL A 347 14.80 20.51 -31.11
CA VAL A 347 15.53 21.79 -31.04
C VAL A 347 16.33 22.02 -32.32
N CYS A 348 17.06 20.99 -32.80
CA CYS A 348 17.79 21.06 -34.05
C CYS A 348 16.88 21.32 -35.27
N SER A 349 15.61 20.90 -35.22
CA SER A 349 14.64 21.16 -36.29
C SER A 349 14.25 22.64 -36.45
N TYR A 350 14.47 23.48 -35.43
CA TYR A 350 14.23 24.93 -35.51
C TYR A 350 15.40 25.71 -36.16
N GLY A 351 16.52 25.04 -36.46
CA GLY A 351 17.71 25.69 -37.02
C GLY A 351 18.40 26.63 -36.01
N ASP A 352 19.07 27.67 -36.51
CA ASP A 352 19.75 28.70 -35.70
C ASP A 352 18.84 29.88 -35.33
N ASP A 353 17.55 29.82 -35.65
CA ASP A 353 16.59 30.87 -35.32
C ASP A 353 16.33 30.97 -33.81
N LEU A 354 16.10 32.19 -33.33
CA LEU A 354 15.79 32.47 -31.93
C LEU A 354 14.42 31.90 -31.57
N LEU A 355 14.35 31.06 -30.53
CA LEU A 355 13.07 30.50 -30.07
C LEU A 355 12.22 31.59 -29.42
N SER A 356 10.97 31.70 -29.86
CA SER A 356 9.95 32.52 -29.20
C SER A 356 9.45 31.85 -27.91
N ALA A 357 8.78 32.62 -27.04
CA ALA A 357 8.25 32.12 -25.77
C ALA A 357 7.24 30.97 -25.96
N ASP A 358 6.40 31.04 -26.99
CA ASP A 358 5.39 30.03 -27.28
C ASP A 358 6.00 28.75 -27.85
N GLU A 359 7.00 28.88 -28.73
CA GLU A 359 7.76 27.74 -29.25
C GLU A 359 8.56 27.04 -28.15
N PHE A 360 9.19 27.82 -27.27
CA PHE A 360 9.89 27.31 -26.10
C PHE A 360 8.95 26.55 -25.18
N GLN A 361 7.74 27.04 -24.92
CA GLN A 361 6.73 26.30 -24.13
C GLN A 361 6.26 25.02 -24.83
N LYS A 362 6.05 25.04 -26.15
CA LYS A 362 5.66 23.85 -26.91
C LYS A 362 6.72 22.77 -26.87
N LEU A 363 8.00 23.13 -26.81
CA LEU A 363 9.09 22.16 -26.65
C LEU A 363 8.91 21.31 -25.39
N PHE A 364 8.41 21.90 -24.30
CA PHE A 364 8.16 21.15 -23.08
C PHE A 364 6.99 20.16 -23.21
N ASN A 365 6.09 20.29 -24.18
CA ASN A 365 5.03 19.30 -24.40
C ASN A 365 5.59 17.96 -24.93
N GLU A 366 6.79 17.95 -25.53
CA GLU A 366 7.45 16.71 -25.95
C GLU A 366 7.78 15.79 -24.76
N PHE A 367 7.95 16.34 -23.56
CA PHE A 367 8.12 15.55 -22.33
C PHE A 367 6.88 14.73 -21.96
N ASP A 368 5.69 15.13 -22.41
CA ASP A 368 4.45 14.40 -22.11
C ASP A 368 4.21 13.23 -23.07
N LYS A 369 4.98 13.16 -24.17
CA LYS A 369 4.88 12.05 -25.12
C LYS A 369 5.56 10.81 -24.53
N ARG A 370 4.86 9.68 -24.61
CA ARG A 370 5.41 8.37 -24.24
C ARG A 370 6.36 7.92 -25.34
N VAL A 371 7.66 7.87 -25.06
CA VAL A 371 8.65 7.31 -25.98
C VAL A 371 8.63 5.78 -25.82
N ILE A 372 8.30 5.08 -26.90
CA ILE A 372 8.33 3.62 -26.94
C ILE A 372 9.78 3.23 -27.24
N LYS A 373 10.45 2.54 -26.31
CA LYS A 373 11.80 2.02 -26.54
C LYS A 373 11.73 0.89 -27.57
N GLU A 374 12.49 1.02 -28.65
CA GLU A 374 12.65 -0.06 -29.62
C GLU A 374 13.44 -1.22 -28.99
N HIS A 375 13.06 -2.45 -29.34
CA HIS A 375 13.71 -3.64 -28.81
C HIS A 375 15.05 -3.85 -29.55
N PRO A 376 16.08 -4.39 -28.88
CA PRO A 376 17.36 -4.63 -29.53
C PRO A 376 17.21 -5.61 -30.71
N PRO A 377 18.07 -5.48 -31.75
CA PRO A 377 18.03 -6.35 -32.91
C PRO A 377 18.35 -7.80 -32.51
N ARG A 378 17.83 -8.74 -33.29
CA ARG A 378 18.04 -10.19 -33.08
C ARG A 378 19.48 -10.57 -33.45
N PRO A 379 20.07 -11.60 -32.82
CA PRO A 379 21.39 -12.10 -33.20
C PRO A 379 21.37 -12.67 -34.62
N GLU A 380 22.42 -12.41 -35.40
CA GLU A 380 22.62 -13.00 -36.73
C GLU A 380 23.49 -14.26 -36.62
N TYR A 381 23.00 -15.37 -37.16
CA TYR A 381 23.73 -16.63 -37.20
C TYR A 381 24.27 -16.91 -38.60
N GLY A 382 25.52 -17.38 -38.70
CA GLY A 382 26.16 -17.65 -40.00
C GLY A 382 25.70 -18.94 -40.70
N SER A 383 25.05 -19.87 -39.99
CA SER A 383 24.61 -21.14 -40.59
C SER A 383 23.11 -21.15 -40.93
N PRO A 384 22.71 -21.75 -42.07
CA PRO A 384 21.32 -21.75 -42.52
C PRO A 384 20.38 -22.54 -41.58
N PHE A 385 20.93 -23.53 -40.87
CA PHE A 385 20.18 -24.29 -39.88
C PHE A 385 19.78 -23.43 -38.67
N LEU A 386 20.70 -22.61 -38.14
CA LEU A 386 20.42 -21.74 -36.99
C LEU A 386 19.48 -20.59 -37.36
N GLN A 387 19.56 -20.08 -38.59
CA GLN A 387 18.60 -19.10 -39.11
C GLN A 387 17.19 -19.70 -39.24
N SER A 388 17.07 -20.94 -39.73
CA SER A 388 15.79 -21.65 -39.80
C SER A 388 15.20 -21.91 -38.40
N ALA A 389 16.03 -22.33 -37.44
CA ALA A 389 15.64 -22.50 -36.04
C ALA A 389 15.19 -21.16 -35.40
N GLN A 390 15.91 -20.08 -35.66
CA GLN A 390 15.55 -18.73 -35.19
C GLN A 390 14.20 -18.28 -35.75
N PHE A 391 13.93 -18.54 -37.04
CA PHE A 391 12.63 -18.24 -37.65
C PHE A 391 11.49 -19.03 -36.99
N LEU A 392 11.71 -20.32 -36.73
CA LEU A 392 10.72 -21.20 -36.11
C LEU A 392 10.40 -20.77 -34.66
N PHE A 393 11.41 -20.56 -33.83
CA PHE A 393 11.23 -20.22 -32.41
C PHE A 393 10.80 -18.77 -32.18
N SER A 394 11.04 -17.88 -33.15
CA SER A 394 10.47 -16.53 -33.13
C SER A 394 9.01 -16.48 -33.59
N HIS A 395 8.45 -17.58 -34.10
CA HIS A 395 7.10 -17.57 -34.67
C HIS A 395 6.03 -17.45 -33.58
N ARG A 396 4.94 -16.71 -33.86
CA ARG A 396 3.83 -16.48 -32.92
C ARG A 396 3.16 -17.76 -32.42
N TYR A 397 3.21 -18.83 -33.21
CA TYR A 397 2.68 -20.15 -32.84
C TYR A 397 3.46 -20.80 -31.70
N PHE A 398 4.75 -20.48 -31.55
CA PHE A 398 5.55 -21.00 -30.43
C PHE A 398 5.04 -20.47 -29.10
N ASP A 399 4.62 -19.20 -29.04
CA ASP A 399 3.98 -18.64 -27.84
C ASP A 399 2.61 -19.29 -27.55
N TYR A 400 1.81 -19.56 -28.58
CA TYR A 400 0.53 -20.27 -28.43
C TYR A 400 0.72 -21.70 -27.93
N LEU A 401 1.74 -22.40 -28.41
CA LEU A 401 2.10 -23.74 -27.93
C LEU A 401 2.48 -23.71 -26.45
N GLY A 402 3.33 -22.78 -26.03
CA GLY A 402 3.68 -22.63 -24.60
C GLY A 402 2.46 -22.30 -23.74
N ASN A 403 1.53 -21.48 -24.24
CA ASN A 403 0.27 -21.20 -23.54
C ASN A 403 -0.64 -22.44 -23.44
N PHE A 404 -0.71 -23.26 -24.50
CA PHE A 404 -1.47 -24.50 -24.49
C PHE A 404 -0.90 -25.50 -23.48
N ILE A 405 0.42 -25.62 -23.39
CA ILE A 405 1.09 -26.50 -22.42
C ILE A 405 0.92 -25.98 -20.99
N ALA A 406 0.99 -24.66 -20.78
CA ALA A 406 0.69 -24.05 -19.47
C ALA A 406 -0.75 -24.32 -19.03
N LEU A 407 -1.73 -24.23 -19.95
CA LEU A 407 -3.12 -24.57 -19.67
C LEU A 407 -3.28 -26.07 -19.35
N GLY A 408 -2.64 -26.95 -20.13
CA GLY A 408 -2.62 -28.38 -19.86
C GLY A 408 -2.07 -28.71 -18.49
N ASN A 409 -0.95 -28.09 -18.10
CA ASN A 409 -0.36 -28.26 -16.78
C ASN A 409 -1.31 -27.80 -15.65
N LEU A 410 -1.96 -26.64 -15.81
CA LEU A 410 -2.96 -26.16 -14.84
C LEU A 410 -4.13 -27.15 -14.67
N VAL A 411 -4.63 -27.70 -15.77
CA VAL A 411 -5.70 -28.72 -15.74
C VAL A 411 -5.22 -29.98 -15.03
N SER A 412 -4.01 -30.46 -15.32
CA SER A 412 -3.42 -31.62 -14.63
C SER A 412 -3.37 -31.38 -13.13
N VAL A 413 -2.77 -30.27 -12.66
CA VAL A 413 -2.70 -29.94 -11.22
C VAL A 413 -4.09 -29.81 -10.60
N SER A 414 -5.05 -29.24 -11.31
CA SER A 414 -6.44 -29.11 -10.81
C SER A 414 -7.10 -30.46 -10.60
N VAL A 415 -6.92 -31.41 -11.54
CA VAL A 415 -7.47 -32.77 -11.44
C VAL A 415 -6.84 -33.52 -10.26
N PHE A 416 -5.51 -33.49 -10.12
CA PHE A 416 -4.83 -34.13 -8.99
C PHE A 416 -5.22 -33.52 -7.66
N LEU A 417 -5.33 -32.18 -7.57
CA LEU A 417 -5.76 -31.51 -6.35
C LEU A 417 -7.17 -31.95 -5.91
N VAL A 418 -8.09 -32.15 -6.86
CA VAL A 418 -9.45 -32.64 -6.57
C VAL A 418 -9.43 -34.12 -6.20
N MET A 419 -8.65 -34.96 -6.89
CA MET A 419 -8.54 -36.39 -6.58
C MET A 419 -7.92 -36.63 -5.20
N ASP A 420 -6.93 -35.83 -4.82
CA ASP A 420 -6.22 -35.95 -3.55
C ASP A 420 -6.94 -35.25 -2.39
N ALA A 421 -8.03 -34.51 -2.64
CA ALA A 421 -8.73 -33.73 -1.62
C ALA A 421 -9.30 -34.62 -0.50
N ASP A 422 -9.83 -35.79 -0.87
CA ASP A 422 -10.49 -36.72 0.05
C ASP A 422 -9.55 -37.84 0.56
N VAL A 423 -8.30 -37.87 0.08
CA VAL A 423 -7.31 -38.91 0.42
C VAL A 423 -6.37 -38.41 1.51
N LEU A 424 -6.16 -39.23 2.56
CA LEU A 424 -5.21 -38.93 3.62
C LEU A 424 -3.79 -38.74 3.04
N PRO A 425 -2.99 -37.80 3.57
CA PRO A 425 -1.66 -37.51 3.04
C PRO A 425 -0.73 -38.72 2.93
N GLU A 426 -0.89 -39.72 3.81
CA GLU A 426 -0.07 -40.94 3.84
C GLU A 426 -0.41 -41.97 2.75
N ASP A 427 -1.58 -41.84 2.12
CA ASP A 427 -2.13 -42.77 1.14
C ASP A 427 -2.17 -42.17 -0.28
N ARG A 428 -1.55 -40.99 -0.50
CA ARG A 428 -1.49 -40.34 -1.81
C ARG A 428 -0.41 -40.93 -2.69
N ASP A 429 -0.78 -41.25 -3.93
CA ASP A 429 0.13 -41.73 -4.96
C ASP A 429 0.69 -40.55 -5.78
N ASP A 430 1.67 -39.82 -5.22
CA ASP A 430 2.29 -38.64 -5.84
C ASP A 430 3.19 -38.96 -7.06
N PHE A 431 3.33 -40.24 -7.42
CA PHE A 431 4.23 -40.71 -8.48
C PHE A 431 3.94 -40.06 -9.84
N VAL A 432 2.67 -40.04 -10.25
CA VAL A 432 2.27 -39.49 -11.56
C VAL A 432 2.45 -37.97 -11.58
N LEU A 433 2.13 -37.30 -10.48
CA LEU A 433 2.26 -35.86 -10.33
C LEU A 433 3.74 -35.43 -10.41
N GLY A 434 4.65 -36.16 -9.76
CA GLY A 434 6.09 -35.91 -9.84
C GLY A 434 6.65 -36.06 -11.26
N ILE A 435 6.23 -37.10 -12.00
CA ILE A 435 6.63 -37.28 -13.40
C ILE A 435 6.12 -36.13 -14.28
N LEU A 436 4.85 -35.78 -14.15
CA LEU A 436 4.24 -34.69 -14.91
C LEU A 436 4.95 -33.36 -14.62
N ASN A 437 5.22 -33.06 -13.35
CA ASN A 437 5.94 -31.85 -12.94
C ASN A 437 7.34 -31.80 -13.58
N CYS A 438 8.10 -32.89 -13.53
CA CYS A 438 9.41 -32.99 -14.16
C CYS A 438 9.34 -32.76 -15.68
N VAL A 439 8.39 -33.41 -16.38
CA VAL A 439 8.19 -33.25 -17.82
C VAL A 439 7.83 -31.80 -18.20
N PHE A 440 6.90 -31.18 -17.47
CA PHE A 440 6.52 -29.79 -17.72
C PHE A 440 7.66 -28.81 -17.44
N ILE A 441 8.38 -28.98 -16.33
CA ILE A 441 9.53 -28.12 -15.98
C ILE A 441 10.64 -28.23 -17.03
N LEU A 442 10.94 -29.44 -17.49
CA LEU A 442 11.88 -29.67 -18.58
C LEU A 442 11.45 -28.94 -19.86
N TYR A 443 10.16 -29.00 -20.21
CA TYR A 443 9.62 -28.26 -21.35
C TYR A 443 9.81 -26.74 -21.18
N TYR A 444 9.57 -26.18 -20.00
CA TYR A 444 9.73 -24.74 -19.77
C TYR A 444 11.20 -24.29 -19.84
N VAL A 445 12.12 -25.11 -19.32
CA VAL A 445 13.56 -24.84 -19.46
C VAL A 445 13.96 -24.86 -20.94
N LEU A 446 13.45 -25.84 -21.69
CA LEU A 446 13.67 -25.90 -23.14
C LEU A 446 13.09 -24.65 -23.84
N GLU A 447 11.86 -24.26 -23.52
CA GLU A 447 11.22 -23.06 -24.07
C GLU A 447 12.07 -21.81 -23.81
N LEU A 448 12.56 -21.65 -22.57
CA LEU A 448 13.42 -20.54 -22.15
C LEU A 448 14.72 -20.52 -22.97
N LEU A 449 15.42 -21.65 -23.06
CA LEU A 449 16.68 -21.76 -23.81
C LEU A 449 16.48 -21.45 -25.29
N LEU A 450 15.41 -21.96 -25.89
CA LEU A 450 15.07 -21.71 -27.29
C LEU A 450 14.71 -20.24 -27.56
N LYS A 451 14.01 -19.58 -26.63
CA LYS A 451 13.69 -18.14 -26.74
C LYS A 451 14.92 -17.26 -26.56
N VAL A 452 15.79 -17.58 -25.60
CA VAL A 452 17.06 -16.86 -25.40
C VAL A 452 17.97 -17.04 -26.61
N PHE A 453 17.99 -18.22 -27.22
CA PHE A 453 18.68 -18.47 -28.48
C PHE A 453 18.09 -17.61 -29.62
N ALA A 454 16.78 -17.62 -29.83
CA ALA A 454 16.17 -16.91 -30.96
C ALA A 454 16.26 -15.37 -30.90
N LEU A 455 16.08 -14.80 -29.69
CA LEU A 455 16.01 -13.35 -29.47
C LEU A 455 17.34 -12.75 -28.98
N GLY A 456 18.26 -13.59 -28.50
CA GLY A 456 19.42 -13.16 -27.73
C GLY A 456 19.03 -12.77 -26.30
N LEU A 457 20.01 -12.80 -25.39
CA LEU A 457 19.84 -12.43 -23.98
C LEU A 457 19.30 -10.99 -23.78
N PRO A 458 19.81 -9.94 -24.45
CA PRO A 458 19.25 -8.59 -24.31
C PRO A 458 17.86 -8.45 -24.95
N GLY A 459 17.58 -9.18 -26.04
CA GLY A 459 16.25 -9.22 -26.66
C GLY A 459 15.21 -9.88 -25.77
N TYR A 460 15.56 -10.98 -25.11
CA TYR A 460 14.70 -11.68 -24.17
C TYR A 460 14.33 -10.81 -22.96
N LEU A 461 15.33 -10.17 -22.34
CA LEU A 461 15.14 -9.33 -21.15
C LEU A 461 14.34 -8.04 -21.41
N SER A 462 14.28 -7.57 -22.66
CA SER A 462 13.50 -6.39 -23.02
C SER A 462 11.98 -6.61 -22.86
N TYR A 463 11.50 -7.85 -23.08
CA TYR A 463 10.08 -8.19 -22.93
C TYR A 463 9.75 -8.54 -21.47
N SER A 464 8.97 -7.70 -20.79
CA SER A 464 8.59 -7.94 -19.38
C SER A 464 7.81 -9.24 -19.15
N SER A 465 7.02 -9.70 -20.14
CA SER A 465 6.31 -10.98 -20.06
C SER A 465 7.27 -12.18 -20.07
N ASN A 466 8.35 -12.08 -20.84
CA ASN A 466 9.38 -13.11 -20.91
C ASN A 466 10.22 -13.10 -19.63
N LEU A 467 10.55 -11.92 -19.10
CA LEU A 467 11.27 -11.81 -17.82
C LEU A 467 10.51 -12.51 -16.67
N PHE A 468 9.20 -12.33 -16.58
CA PHE A 468 8.36 -12.99 -15.56
C PHE A 468 8.36 -14.52 -15.73
N ASP A 469 8.15 -15.03 -16.95
CA ASP A 469 8.11 -16.47 -17.22
C ASP A 469 9.48 -17.14 -17.04
N GLY A 470 10.55 -16.45 -17.42
CA GLY A 470 11.92 -16.89 -17.19
C GLY A 470 12.25 -16.98 -15.69
N LEU A 471 11.88 -15.96 -14.91
CA LEU A 471 12.06 -15.98 -13.45
C LEU A 471 11.29 -17.15 -12.81
N LEU A 472 10.02 -17.32 -13.16
CA LEU A 472 9.20 -18.42 -12.64
C LEU A 472 9.78 -19.79 -13.01
N THR A 473 10.27 -19.94 -14.24
CA THR A 473 10.90 -21.18 -14.72
C THR A 473 12.19 -21.48 -13.96
N VAL A 474 13.02 -20.48 -13.66
CA VAL A 474 14.23 -20.66 -12.84
C VAL A 474 13.89 -21.07 -11.41
N VAL A 475 12.90 -20.43 -10.78
CA VAL A 475 12.47 -20.80 -9.41
C VAL A 475 11.93 -22.23 -9.38
N LEU A 476 11.07 -22.61 -10.34
CA LEU A 476 10.54 -23.97 -10.45
C LEU A 476 11.63 -25.00 -10.69
N LEU A 477 12.62 -24.69 -11.54
CA LEU A 477 13.76 -25.57 -11.78
C LEU A 477 14.60 -25.78 -10.50
N VAL A 478 14.87 -24.72 -9.73
CA VAL A 478 15.61 -24.83 -8.47
C VAL A 478 14.86 -25.70 -7.47
N LEU A 479 13.54 -25.52 -7.36
CA LEU A 479 12.70 -26.32 -6.48
C LEU A 479 12.70 -27.79 -6.91
N GLU A 480 12.51 -28.08 -8.20
CA GLU A 480 12.51 -29.46 -8.72
C GLU A 480 13.88 -30.14 -8.56
N ILE A 481 14.98 -29.42 -8.78
CA ILE A 481 16.31 -29.97 -8.51
C ILE A 481 16.47 -30.25 -7.01
N SER A 482 15.96 -29.37 -6.14
CA SER A 482 16.02 -29.58 -4.69
C SER A 482 15.19 -30.78 -4.23
N THR A 483 14.00 -31.00 -4.82
CA THR A 483 13.17 -32.17 -4.52
C THR A 483 13.84 -33.45 -5.00
N LEU A 484 14.37 -33.48 -6.22
CA LEU A 484 15.10 -34.62 -6.77
C LEU A 484 16.40 -34.92 -6.01
N ALA A 485 17.09 -33.89 -5.50
CA ALA A 485 18.31 -34.07 -4.73
C ALA A 485 18.07 -34.67 -3.34
N VAL A 486 16.99 -34.25 -2.66
CA VAL A 486 16.65 -34.73 -1.31
C VAL A 486 15.96 -36.09 -1.37
N TYR A 487 14.98 -36.25 -2.26
CA TYR A 487 14.10 -37.42 -2.25
C TYR A 487 14.45 -38.46 -3.31
N ARG A 488 15.33 -38.14 -4.28
CA ARG A 488 15.67 -38.95 -5.47
C ARG A 488 14.57 -38.93 -6.54
N PHE A 489 14.70 -39.73 -7.60
CA PHE A 489 13.68 -39.83 -8.64
C PHE A 489 12.38 -40.47 -8.10
N PRO A 490 11.18 -40.09 -8.57
CA PRO A 490 9.93 -40.74 -8.17
C PRO A 490 9.92 -42.23 -8.57
N HIS A 491 9.53 -43.13 -7.66
CA HIS A 491 9.35 -44.57 -7.93
C HIS A 491 7.96 -45.05 -7.43
N PRO A 492 7.38 -46.13 -7.98
CA PRO A 492 6.12 -46.69 -7.48
C PRO A 492 6.23 -47.11 -6.00
N GLY A 493 5.27 -46.71 -5.15
CA GLY A 493 5.31 -46.98 -3.71
C GLY A 493 6.19 -46.03 -2.89
N TRP A 494 6.47 -44.84 -3.42
CA TRP A 494 7.28 -43.81 -2.76
C TRP A 494 6.62 -43.26 -1.49
N LYS A 495 7.16 -43.65 -0.32
CA LYS A 495 6.84 -43.04 0.98
C LYS A 495 8.13 -42.60 1.66
N PRO A 496 8.65 -41.38 1.39
CA PRO A 496 9.88 -40.94 2.02
C PRO A 496 9.62 -40.52 3.48
N GLU A 497 10.46 -41.01 4.39
CA GLU A 497 10.57 -40.45 5.73
C GLU A 497 10.98 -38.97 5.65
N MET A 498 10.47 -38.12 6.56
CA MET A 498 10.81 -36.70 6.57
C MET A 498 12.32 -36.51 6.78
N LEU A 499 13.05 -36.26 5.70
CA LEU A 499 14.46 -35.88 5.73
C LEU A 499 14.60 -34.42 5.27
N GLY A 500 14.53 -33.47 6.22
CA GLY A 500 14.82 -32.06 5.94
C GLY A 500 14.06 -31.05 6.78
N LEU A 501 14.28 -29.76 6.48
CA LEU A 501 13.58 -28.60 7.07
C LEU A 501 12.17 -28.36 6.49
N LEU A 502 11.88 -28.94 5.32
CA LEU A 502 10.61 -28.87 4.59
C LEU A 502 10.22 -30.29 4.16
N SER A 503 8.98 -30.70 4.45
CA SER A 503 8.44 -32.00 4.04
C SER A 503 8.34 -32.08 2.50
N LEU A 504 8.46 -33.28 1.92
CA LEU A 504 8.22 -33.51 0.48
C LEU A 504 6.89 -32.90 0.05
N TRP A 505 5.87 -33.07 0.89
CA TRP A 505 4.53 -32.57 0.64
C TRP A 505 4.46 -31.03 0.63
N ASP A 506 5.22 -30.35 1.48
CA ASP A 506 5.31 -28.89 1.48
C ASP A 506 6.02 -28.39 0.21
N MET A 507 7.06 -29.11 -0.24
CA MET A 507 7.78 -28.80 -1.48
C MET A 507 6.90 -29.03 -2.71
N ALA A 508 6.19 -30.16 -2.77
CA ALA A 508 5.24 -30.47 -3.85
C ALA A 508 4.09 -29.44 -3.88
N ARG A 509 3.56 -29.05 -2.72
CA ARG A 509 2.53 -28.00 -2.63
C ARG A 509 3.04 -26.66 -3.10
N LEU A 510 4.28 -26.29 -2.75
CA LEU A 510 4.90 -25.04 -3.16
C LEU A 510 5.15 -25.01 -4.68
N VAL A 511 5.62 -26.12 -5.26
CA VAL A 511 5.73 -26.28 -6.73
C VAL A 511 4.37 -26.14 -7.40
N ASN A 512 3.34 -26.84 -6.90
CA ASN A 512 1.98 -26.75 -7.45
C ASN A 512 1.41 -25.33 -7.36
N MET A 513 1.62 -24.61 -6.25
CA MET A 513 1.23 -23.20 -6.12
C MET A 513 1.94 -22.31 -7.15
N LEU A 514 3.23 -22.53 -7.39
CA LEU A 514 3.98 -21.79 -8.40
C LEU A 514 3.57 -22.12 -9.84
N ILE A 515 3.17 -23.37 -10.10
CA ILE A 515 2.60 -23.77 -11.40
C ILE A 515 1.30 -22.99 -11.66
N VAL A 516 0.44 -22.78 -10.65
CA VAL A 516 -0.78 -21.98 -10.79
C VAL A 516 -0.46 -20.53 -11.20
N PHE A 517 0.61 -19.92 -10.66
CA PHE A 517 1.03 -18.58 -11.09
C PHE A 517 1.42 -18.50 -12.57
N ARG A 518 1.80 -19.60 -13.21
CA ARG A 518 2.10 -19.61 -14.65
C ARG A 518 0.88 -19.28 -15.51
N PHE A 519 -0.34 -19.49 -15.01
CA PHE A 519 -1.57 -19.04 -15.68
C PHE A 519 -1.55 -17.52 -15.96
N LEU A 520 -0.85 -16.72 -15.14
CA LEU A 520 -0.72 -15.27 -15.34
C LEU A 520 -0.05 -14.92 -16.67
N ARG A 521 0.73 -15.82 -17.29
CA ARG A 521 1.31 -15.64 -18.63
C ARG A 521 0.23 -15.48 -19.71
N ILE A 522 -0.96 -16.03 -19.51
CA ILE A 522 -2.07 -15.93 -20.47
C ILE A 522 -2.65 -14.50 -20.48
N ILE A 523 -2.58 -13.77 -19.36
CA ILE A 523 -3.20 -12.44 -19.19
C ILE A 523 -2.69 -11.43 -20.23
N PRO A 524 -1.37 -11.22 -20.43
CA PRO A 524 -0.88 -10.29 -21.47
C PRO A 524 -1.17 -10.73 -22.90
N SER A 525 -1.44 -12.01 -23.15
CA SER A 525 -1.69 -12.54 -24.50
C SER A 525 -3.07 -12.15 -25.04
N MET A 526 -4.04 -11.99 -24.15
CA MET A 526 -5.42 -11.61 -24.48
C MET A 526 -5.59 -10.09 -24.36
N LYS A 527 -5.95 -9.41 -25.47
CA LYS A 527 -6.05 -7.94 -25.52
C LYS A 527 -6.92 -7.34 -24.41
N LEU A 528 -8.08 -7.94 -24.13
CA LEU A 528 -9.00 -7.47 -23.10
C LEU A 528 -8.38 -7.55 -21.69
N MET A 529 -7.79 -8.70 -21.35
CA MET A 529 -7.15 -8.92 -20.05
C MET A 529 -5.88 -8.09 -19.86
N ALA A 530 -5.13 -7.83 -20.94
CA ALA A 530 -3.96 -6.96 -20.90
C ALA A 530 -4.34 -5.50 -20.58
N VAL A 531 -5.47 -5.00 -21.09
CA VAL A 531 -5.99 -3.66 -20.74
C VAL A 531 -6.41 -3.59 -19.27
N VAL A 532 -7.08 -4.63 -18.77
CA VAL A 532 -7.43 -4.71 -17.34
C VAL A 532 -6.19 -4.76 -16.45
N ALA A 533 -5.21 -5.61 -16.78
CA ALA A 533 -3.98 -5.73 -15.98
C ALA A 533 -3.14 -4.44 -15.98
N SER A 534 -2.99 -3.78 -17.14
CA SER A 534 -2.25 -2.52 -17.24
C SER A 534 -2.94 -1.39 -16.49
N THR A 535 -4.27 -1.30 -16.54
CA THR A 535 -5.03 -0.30 -15.76
C THR A 535 -4.93 -0.53 -14.26
N ILE A 536 -4.96 -1.79 -13.78
CA ILE A 536 -4.71 -2.12 -12.36
C ILE A 536 -3.30 -1.70 -11.92
N LEU A 537 -2.27 -2.05 -12.70
CA LEU A 537 -0.89 -1.68 -12.39
C LEU A 537 -0.67 -0.16 -12.36
N ASP A 538 -1.31 0.56 -13.29
CA ASP A 538 -1.27 2.02 -13.30
C ASP A 538 -2.06 2.63 -12.13
N LEU A 539 -3.16 2.00 -11.69
CA LEU A 539 -3.88 2.40 -10.47
C LEU A 539 -2.99 2.28 -9.23
N ILE A 540 -2.25 1.17 -9.06
CA ILE A 540 -1.34 0.97 -7.93
C ILE A 540 -0.29 2.09 -7.85
N LYS A 541 0.29 2.49 -8.99
CA LYS A 541 1.25 3.62 -9.04
C LYS A 541 0.61 4.93 -8.58
N ASN A 542 -0.64 5.17 -8.96
CA ASN A 542 -1.38 6.38 -8.63
C ASN A 542 -1.93 6.39 -7.20
N MET A 543 -2.16 5.21 -6.60
CA MET A 543 -2.71 5.05 -5.25
C MET A 543 -1.67 5.08 -4.12
N ARG A 544 -0.38 5.29 -4.43
CA ARG A 544 0.68 5.38 -3.40
C ARG A 544 0.37 6.38 -2.28
N ALA A 545 -0.22 7.53 -2.63
CA ALA A 545 -0.58 8.55 -1.64
C ALA A 545 -1.74 8.13 -0.73
N PHE A 546 -2.69 7.35 -1.28
CA PHE A 546 -3.81 6.79 -0.53
C PHE A 546 -3.35 5.65 0.39
N GLY A 547 -2.56 4.72 -0.14
CA GLY A 547 -1.94 3.66 0.66
C GLY A 547 -1.10 4.23 1.80
N GLY A 548 -0.35 5.31 1.56
CA GLY A 548 0.38 6.01 2.61
C GLY A 548 -0.52 6.58 3.72
N ILE A 549 -1.70 7.15 3.39
CA ILE A 549 -2.66 7.60 4.41
C ILE A 549 -3.22 6.41 5.20
N LEU A 550 -3.55 5.31 4.51
CA LEU A 550 -4.05 4.09 5.15
C LEU A 550 -3.05 3.56 6.18
N VAL A 551 -1.76 3.47 5.82
CA VAL A 551 -0.67 3.09 6.74
C VAL A 551 -0.60 4.02 7.95
N VAL A 552 -0.72 5.34 7.76
CA VAL A 552 -0.72 6.30 8.88
C VAL A 552 -1.90 6.04 9.83
N VAL A 553 -3.10 5.81 9.29
CA VAL A 553 -4.30 5.53 10.09
C VAL A 553 -4.12 4.23 10.87
N TYR A 554 -3.72 3.14 10.20
CA TYR A 554 -3.53 1.84 10.85
C TYR A 554 -2.47 1.91 11.95
N TYR A 555 -1.34 2.57 11.69
CA TYR A 555 -0.27 2.71 12.68
C TYR A 555 -0.74 3.43 13.95
N VAL A 556 -1.45 4.56 13.81
CA VAL A 556 -1.94 5.33 14.97
C VAL A 556 -2.96 4.52 15.77
N PHE A 557 -3.92 3.89 15.10
CA PHE A 557 -4.91 3.04 15.76
C PHE A 557 -4.28 1.79 16.40
N ALA A 558 -3.25 1.22 15.79
CA ALA A 558 -2.54 0.06 16.33
C ALA A 558 -1.83 0.41 17.65
N ILE A 559 -1.02 1.48 17.67
CA ILE A 559 -0.33 1.90 18.90
C ILE A 559 -1.33 2.32 19.98
N MET A 560 -2.40 3.01 19.63
CA MET A 560 -3.45 3.36 20.58
C MET A 560 -4.14 2.11 21.14
N GLY A 561 -4.44 1.12 20.27
CA GLY A 561 -5.05 -0.15 20.67
C GLY A 561 -4.18 -0.96 21.62
N ILE A 562 -2.88 -1.07 21.35
CA ILE A 562 -1.92 -1.75 22.24
C ILE A 562 -1.87 -1.07 23.61
N ASN A 563 -1.81 0.26 23.65
CA ASN A 563 -1.73 0.99 24.92
C ASN A 563 -3.01 0.85 25.77
N LEU A 564 -4.16 0.62 25.14
CA LEU A 564 -5.45 0.54 25.82
C LEU A 564 -5.87 -0.89 26.18
N PHE A 565 -5.55 -1.88 25.33
CA PHE A 565 -6.17 -3.22 25.39
C PHE A 565 -5.17 -4.38 25.46
N ARG A 566 -3.87 -4.09 25.65
CA ARG A 566 -2.86 -5.14 25.80
C ARG A 566 -3.12 -5.98 27.05
N GLY A 567 -3.11 -7.31 26.88
CA GLY A 567 -3.31 -8.27 27.97
C GLY A 567 -4.74 -8.35 28.50
N VAL A 568 -5.73 -7.73 27.84
CA VAL A 568 -7.15 -7.81 28.23
C VAL A 568 -7.75 -9.16 27.88
N VAL A 569 -7.38 -9.73 26.73
CA VAL A 569 -7.82 -11.07 26.29
C VAL A 569 -6.86 -12.09 26.87
N VAL A 570 -7.31 -12.87 27.85
CA VAL A 570 -6.49 -13.88 28.54
C VAL A 570 -7.02 -15.27 28.23
N ALA A 571 -6.11 -16.23 28.04
CA ALA A 571 -6.49 -17.63 27.86
C ALA A 571 -7.22 -18.17 29.11
N PRO A 572 -8.20 -19.09 28.94
CA PRO A 572 -8.88 -19.71 30.08
C PRO A 572 -7.88 -20.41 31.02
N PRO A 573 -8.05 -20.32 32.34
CA PRO A 573 -7.19 -21.02 33.29
C PRO A 573 -7.41 -22.54 33.22
N GLY A 574 -6.55 -23.24 32.46
CA GLY A 574 -6.54 -24.71 32.33
C GLY A 574 -5.50 -25.15 31.29
N ASN A 575 -4.91 -26.35 31.44
CA ASN A 575 -3.92 -26.87 30.50
C ASN A 575 -4.48 -26.85 29.06
N GLY A 576 -3.86 -26.04 28.21
CA GLY A 576 -4.20 -25.89 26.80
C GLY A 576 -4.10 -27.23 26.07
N SER A 577 -5.22 -27.72 25.57
CA SER A 577 -5.34 -28.72 24.48
C SER A 577 -6.76 -29.26 24.32
N LEU A 578 -7.65 -29.02 25.28
CA LEU A 578 -9.04 -29.42 25.16
C LEU A 578 -9.88 -28.17 25.40
N ALA A 579 -10.56 -27.71 24.34
CA ALA A 579 -11.88 -27.15 24.55
C ALA A 579 -12.58 -28.14 25.49
N PRO A 580 -12.99 -27.76 26.71
CA PRO A 580 -13.80 -28.67 27.48
C PRO A 580 -14.99 -29.01 26.58
N ASP A 581 -15.21 -30.29 26.28
CA ASP A 581 -16.40 -30.82 25.59
C ASP A 581 -17.73 -30.43 26.29
N ASN A 582 -17.63 -29.58 27.31
CA ASN A 582 -18.67 -29.03 28.15
C ASN A 582 -18.62 -27.49 28.05
N SER A 583 -18.60 -26.93 26.84
CA SER A 583 -18.54 -25.48 26.61
C SER A 583 -19.76 -24.78 27.21
N SER A 584 -19.55 -24.14 28.35
CA SER A 584 -20.50 -23.23 29.00
C SER A 584 -20.63 -21.87 28.29
N ALA A 585 -19.85 -21.64 27.23
CA ALA A 585 -19.87 -20.41 26.47
C ALA A 585 -21.12 -20.35 25.56
N PRO A 586 -21.83 -19.20 25.52
CA PRO A 586 -23.04 -19.08 24.71
C PRO A 586 -22.74 -19.22 23.23
N CYS A 587 -23.68 -19.82 22.47
CA CYS A 587 -23.51 -19.98 21.03
C CYS A 587 -23.44 -18.62 20.32
N GLY A 588 -22.44 -18.42 19.45
CA GLY A 588 -22.16 -17.15 18.75
C GLY A 588 -21.22 -16.21 19.51
N SER A 589 -20.69 -16.62 20.67
CA SER A 589 -19.73 -15.84 21.46
C SER A 589 -18.31 -15.87 20.90
N PHE A 590 -17.50 -14.91 21.35
CA PHE A 590 -16.07 -14.80 21.01
C PHE A 590 -15.30 -16.08 21.36
N GLU A 591 -15.60 -16.70 22.51
CA GLU A 591 -14.93 -17.90 22.98
C GLU A 591 -15.30 -19.14 22.14
N GLN A 592 -16.57 -19.28 21.77
CA GLN A 592 -17.04 -20.42 20.97
C GLN A 592 -16.50 -20.36 19.53
N LEU A 593 -16.40 -19.16 18.95
CA LEU A 593 -15.89 -18.95 17.58
C LEU A 593 -14.35 -18.97 17.50
N GLU A 594 -13.68 -19.21 18.63
CA GLU A 594 -12.22 -19.30 18.73
C GLU A 594 -11.46 -18.06 18.28
N TYR A 595 -12.00 -16.85 18.51
CA TYR A 595 -11.38 -15.61 18.07
C TYR A 595 -10.20 -15.13 18.94
N TRP A 596 -9.58 -16.01 19.71
CA TRP A 596 -8.45 -15.73 20.61
C TRP A 596 -7.22 -15.12 19.91
N ALA A 597 -7.05 -15.36 18.61
CA ALA A 597 -6.01 -14.72 17.80
C ALA A 597 -6.27 -13.23 17.52
N ASN A 598 -7.49 -12.75 17.71
CA ASN A 598 -7.87 -11.34 17.53
C ASN A 598 -7.71 -10.59 18.86
N ASN A 599 -6.51 -10.09 19.13
CA ASN A 599 -6.20 -9.36 20.35
C ASN A 599 -5.38 -8.06 20.06
N PHE A 600 -4.97 -7.36 21.12
CA PHE A 600 -4.19 -6.12 21.05
C PHE A 600 -2.79 -6.27 21.68
N ASP A 601 -2.26 -7.50 21.72
CA ASP A 601 -1.05 -7.78 22.47
C ASP A 601 0.23 -7.34 21.75
N ASP A 602 0.23 -7.32 20.42
CA ASP A 602 1.36 -6.88 19.61
C ASP A 602 0.93 -6.17 18.32
N PHE A 603 1.89 -5.53 17.65
CA PHE A 603 1.63 -4.67 16.50
C PHE A 603 1.04 -5.39 15.29
N ALA A 604 1.59 -6.55 14.91
CA ALA A 604 1.12 -7.35 13.79
C ALA A 604 -0.31 -7.86 13.97
N VAL A 605 -0.66 -8.31 15.19
CA VAL A 605 -2.01 -8.80 15.48
C VAL A 605 -3.03 -7.66 15.38
N VAL A 606 -2.68 -6.47 15.88
CA VAL A 606 -3.60 -5.32 15.82
C VAL A 606 -3.81 -4.87 14.38
N GLU A 607 -2.77 -4.87 13.54
CA GLU A 607 -2.92 -4.58 12.10
C GLU A 607 -3.84 -5.58 11.40
N ALA A 608 -3.70 -6.87 11.69
CA ALA A 608 -4.59 -7.90 11.16
C ALA A 608 -6.04 -7.70 11.63
N LEU A 609 -6.25 -7.42 12.92
CA LEU A 609 -7.57 -7.14 13.48
C LEU A 609 -8.22 -5.92 12.84
N LEU A 610 -7.49 -4.81 12.71
CA LEU A 610 -7.97 -3.60 12.04
C LEU A 610 -8.37 -3.88 10.59
N CYS A 611 -7.63 -4.74 9.88
CA CYS A 611 -7.98 -5.15 8.52
C CYS A 611 -9.35 -5.86 8.47
N VAL A 612 -9.62 -6.77 9.42
CA VAL A 612 -10.90 -7.49 9.49
C VAL A 612 -12.05 -6.55 9.88
N VAL A 613 -11.81 -5.59 10.77
CA VAL A 613 -12.79 -4.56 11.14
C VAL A 613 -13.12 -3.65 9.95
N VAL A 614 -12.11 -3.23 9.18
CA VAL A 614 -12.32 -2.40 7.98
C VAL A 614 -13.08 -3.15 6.89
N ALA A 615 -12.92 -4.47 6.80
CA ALA A 615 -13.71 -5.31 5.90
C ALA A 615 -15.19 -5.43 6.34
N GLY A 616 -15.55 -4.96 7.54
CA GLY A 616 -16.92 -4.97 8.07
C GLY A 616 -17.39 -6.34 8.58
N VAL A 617 -16.50 -7.32 8.67
CA VAL A 617 -16.84 -8.73 8.97
C VAL A 617 -17.12 -8.97 10.45
N ILE A 618 -16.41 -8.26 11.34
CA ILE A 618 -16.40 -8.52 12.79
C ILE A 618 -17.24 -7.53 13.62
N CYS A 619 -17.91 -6.55 12.97
CA CYS A 619 -18.59 -5.46 13.67
C CYS A 619 -19.72 -5.90 14.63
N HIS A 620 -20.21 -7.15 14.56
CA HIS A 620 -21.27 -7.67 15.44
C HIS A 620 -20.77 -8.40 16.70
N LEU A 621 -19.48 -8.72 16.82
CA LEU A 621 -18.97 -9.59 17.90
C LEU A 621 -18.97 -8.97 19.31
N GLY A 622 -19.38 -7.71 19.44
CA GLY A 622 -19.65 -7.07 20.72
C GLY A 622 -21.12 -7.10 21.14
N GLN A 623 -22.02 -7.72 20.35
CA GLN A 623 -23.42 -7.89 20.74
C GLN A 623 -23.60 -9.24 21.45
N PRO A 624 -24.24 -9.27 22.63
CA PRO A 624 -24.50 -10.52 23.33
C PRO A 624 -25.44 -11.40 22.52
N VAL A 625 -24.91 -12.42 21.86
CA VAL A 625 -25.70 -13.51 21.28
C VAL A 625 -25.93 -14.49 22.43
N PHE A 626 -27.13 -14.41 23.02
CA PHE A 626 -27.62 -15.14 24.19
C PHE A 626 -27.05 -14.71 25.55
N GLY A 627 -27.98 -14.34 26.44
CA GLY A 627 -27.70 -13.75 27.74
C GLY A 627 -26.84 -14.63 28.65
N SER A 628 -25.79 -14.02 29.18
CA SER A 628 -25.35 -14.11 30.56
C SER A 628 -24.34 -12.99 30.79
N ASP A 629 -24.39 -12.39 31.97
CA ASP A 629 -23.47 -11.35 32.42
C ASP A 629 -22.01 -11.77 32.26
N SER A 630 -21.31 -11.21 31.27
CA SER A 630 -19.84 -11.10 31.29
C SER A 630 -19.49 -9.62 31.03
N GLY A 631 -19.06 -8.96 32.09
CA GLY A 631 -18.99 -7.51 32.22
C GLY A 631 -17.86 -6.81 31.45
N ASP A 632 -16.97 -7.52 30.76
CA ASP A 632 -15.65 -6.92 30.47
C ASP A 632 -15.51 -6.26 29.09
N LEU A 633 -16.42 -6.50 28.14
CA LEU A 633 -16.43 -5.76 26.86
C LEU A 633 -17.24 -4.47 26.89
N SER A 634 -18.09 -4.30 27.92
CA SER A 634 -18.87 -3.06 28.14
C SER A 634 -17.99 -1.84 28.44
N MET A 635 -16.70 -2.06 28.75
CA MET A 635 -15.68 -1.04 28.98
C MET A 635 -15.33 -0.23 27.72
N TRP A 636 -15.36 -0.87 26.54
CA TRP A 636 -14.97 -0.27 25.25
C TRP A 636 -15.87 0.91 24.85
N LEU A 637 -17.18 0.80 25.11
CA LEU A 637 -18.16 1.85 24.83
C LEU A 637 -18.32 2.83 25.99
N ARG A 638 -18.07 2.41 27.23
CA ARG A 638 -18.20 3.27 28.43
C ARG A 638 -17.07 4.32 28.48
N TYR A 639 -15.85 3.96 28.08
CA TYR A 639 -14.71 4.88 28.03
C TYR A 639 -14.85 5.98 26.96
N VAL A 640 -15.40 5.64 25.79
CA VAL A 640 -15.60 6.61 24.69
C VAL A 640 -16.59 7.74 25.06
N TYR A 641 -17.50 7.49 26.00
CA TYR A 641 -18.55 8.46 26.34
C TYR A 641 -18.48 9.09 27.73
N THR A 642 -17.88 8.45 28.74
CA THR A 642 -17.99 8.96 30.13
C THR A 642 -16.71 9.55 30.72
N GLY A 643 -15.53 9.25 30.16
CA GLY A 643 -14.28 9.88 30.61
C GLY A 643 -13.92 9.68 32.09
N THR A 644 -14.58 8.76 32.80
CA THR A 644 -14.33 8.45 34.20
C THR A 644 -14.21 6.95 34.40
N TRP A 645 -13.19 6.54 35.16
CA TRP A 645 -12.99 5.19 35.65
C TRP A 645 -13.67 5.08 37.02
N ASP A 646 -14.66 4.19 37.15
CA ASP A 646 -15.07 3.59 38.43
C ASP A 646 -15.24 2.09 38.21
#